data_AF-A0A9N8Z1Q8-F1
#
_entry.id   AF-A0A9N8Z1Q8-F1
#
_cell.length_a   1.000
_cell.length_b   1.000
_cell.length_c   1.000
_cell.angle_alpha   90.00
_cell.angle_beta   90.00
_cell.angle_gamma   90.00
#
_symmetry.space_group_name_H-M   'P 1'
#
loop_
_entity.id
_entity.type
_entity.pdbx_description
1 polymer ?
#
loop_
_entity_poly.entity_id
_entity_poly.type
_entity_poly.pdbx_seq_one_letter_code
_entity_poly.pdbx_strand_id
1 'polypeptide(L)'
;MKSKYWIIFFFTVLSLSFVFTFSSSFLVTATAEESVSAKGEQEETNGKEQVKVTEEVVNEKVKEEIKEGSVNYQPLTDEETEKLKATEEKFEFQTEVSRLMKLIINSLYKTREIFLRELISNASDAIDKIRFLALTNPHALKAAPNLNITILADKENRRLVITDSGVGMTKKQLKENLGTIAKSGTSEFLDAIDKKKADINLIGQFGVGFYSVFLVADKVTVTTKHNDEDKQYIWESQAVNDFSIYEDPRGNTLGRGTQIVLHIKEDASEFLEEKTLNELIKKYSEFINFPIYLWSTKEEEIEVDSEDISKDPKNVTDKEYEEFYASFTKDVDGKPLTWIHFKAEGEVDFRSIIYIPRKAPQDLFKKAEDFIRSIKLFVKRVFITDEFIDFIPKYLQFIRAIVDADDLPLNVSRETLQQHKTLVLIKKRIVKKILEMISALSHDQEKYTTFIKEYGSILKLGAIEDDRNRKKVAKLLRFPSSHKPGNLTSLDEYISRMKKGQDKIYVMTGSSVEEIKQSPFLERLQARGYEVLYLTEPIDEMLIQHMPGYDGKVFQNAAKGNLKFGDETDESKEEFEKIKSEFIRLQDWMQATLIEYVEKVEISNRLTTSPCAIIAQDWGWTGNMEKIMAAQTFKQEDDIMQNFFAKQKKILEINPKHPLILALLKKANDENFDDTARETTFILYETALIRSGYSLKDNLGFATRVEKILRSNLGVDLDAKIEELRDLGHDPPSSCSAGPIGDDLFHWQATIMGPSDSPYSGGVFFLAIHFPTDYPFKPPKVNFTTRIYHPNINSNGSICLDILRDQWSPALTISKVLLSICSMLTDPNPDDPLVPEIAHVYKTDRARYEATAREWTRKYASK
;
A
#
# COMPACT_ATOMS: atom_id res chain seq x y z
N MET A 1 -29.52 -49.22 -4.62
CA MET A 1 -28.36 -49.92 -4.02
C MET A 1 -27.41 -50.34 -5.13
N LYS A 2 -26.10 -50.14 -4.91
CA LYS A 2 -24.95 -50.36 -5.82
C LYS A 2 -24.77 -49.33 -6.96
N SER A 3 -24.22 -48.16 -6.61
CA SER A 3 -23.28 -47.43 -7.47
C SER A 3 -22.53 -46.40 -6.61
N LYS A 4 -21.43 -46.82 -6.00
CA LYS A 4 -20.53 -45.98 -5.18
C LYS A 4 -19.03 -46.23 -5.48
N TYR A 5 -18.71 -46.84 -6.63
CA TYR A 5 -17.34 -47.27 -6.95
C TYR A 5 -16.79 -46.77 -8.30
N TRP A 6 -17.30 -45.67 -8.84
CA TRP A 6 -16.83 -45.15 -10.15
C TRP A 6 -16.34 -43.69 -10.17
N ILE A 7 -16.25 -43.02 -9.01
CA ILE A 7 -15.86 -41.58 -8.95
C ILE A 7 -14.46 -41.35 -8.34
N ILE A 8 -13.78 -42.40 -7.83
CA ILE A 8 -12.44 -42.26 -7.23
C ILE A 8 -11.30 -42.54 -8.22
N PHE A 9 -11.59 -43.01 -9.43
CA PHE A 9 -10.54 -43.40 -10.41
C PHE A 9 -10.16 -42.30 -11.43
N PHE A 10 -10.86 -41.15 -11.44
CA PHE A 10 -10.61 -40.08 -12.42
C PHE A 10 -9.81 -38.89 -11.86
N PHE A 11 -9.43 -38.90 -10.57
CA PHE A 11 -8.72 -37.78 -9.92
C PHE A 11 -7.24 -38.05 -9.62
N THR A 12 -6.69 -39.20 -10.02
CA THR A 12 -5.31 -39.60 -9.68
C THR A 12 -4.34 -39.70 -10.86
N VAL A 13 -4.73 -39.29 -12.07
CA VAL A 13 -3.89 -39.48 -13.28
C VAL A 13 -3.53 -38.17 -14.01
N LEU A 14 -3.87 -36.99 -13.49
CA LEU A 14 -3.53 -35.71 -14.14
C LEU A 14 -2.58 -34.78 -13.38
N SER A 15 -1.90 -35.26 -12.34
CA SER A 15 -0.86 -34.50 -11.61
C SER A 15 0.57 -35.05 -11.78
N LEU A 16 0.78 -36.00 -12.69
CA LEU A 16 2.10 -36.51 -13.07
C LEU A 16 2.24 -36.41 -14.58
N SER A 17 2.70 -35.26 -15.09
CA SER A 17 3.46 -35.07 -16.35
C SER A 17 3.36 -33.62 -16.80
N PHE A 18 4.10 -32.69 -16.17
CA PHE A 18 4.59 -31.48 -16.83
C PHE A 18 5.57 -30.71 -15.93
N VAL A 19 6.77 -31.26 -15.68
CA VAL A 19 8.04 -30.50 -15.56
C VAL A 19 9.19 -31.51 -15.74
N PHE A 20 9.63 -31.73 -16.98
CA PHE A 20 10.98 -32.22 -17.29
C PHE A 20 11.33 -31.76 -18.71
N THR A 21 12.13 -30.68 -18.79
CA THR A 21 12.93 -30.09 -19.90
C THR A 21 13.07 -28.60 -19.53
N PHE A 22 14.20 -27.99 -19.21
CA PHE A 22 15.56 -28.11 -19.74
C PHE A 22 16.57 -27.81 -18.61
N SER A 23 17.60 -28.64 -18.52
CA SER A 23 18.85 -28.40 -17.82
C SER A 23 19.76 -27.47 -18.65
N SER A 24 20.31 -26.42 -18.03
CA SER A 24 21.75 -26.11 -17.97
C SER A 24 21.99 -24.64 -17.66
N SER A 25 22.41 -24.32 -16.44
CA SER A 25 23.70 -23.64 -16.13
C SER A 25 23.69 -23.02 -14.73
N PHE A 26 24.85 -23.13 -14.07
CA PHE A 26 25.34 -22.43 -12.88
C PHE A 26 25.02 -22.97 -11.46
N LEU A 27 26.03 -23.69 -10.95
CA LEU A 27 26.68 -23.69 -9.62
C LEU A 27 25.88 -23.20 -8.38
N VAL A 28 25.69 -24.07 -7.38
CA VAL A 28 26.45 -24.18 -6.09
C VAL A 28 26.17 -22.98 -5.17
N THR A 29 25.55 -23.10 -3.98
CA THR A 29 25.83 -24.01 -2.84
C THR A 29 24.61 -24.08 -1.91
N ALA A 30 24.49 -25.19 -1.19
CA ALA A 30 23.35 -25.61 -0.39
C ALA A 30 23.09 -24.83 0.91
N THR A 31 21.80 -24.67 1.21
CA THR A 31 21.17 -24.48 2.52
C THR A 31 20.82 -25.83 3.14
N ALA A 32 20.66 -25.90 4.47
CA ALA A 32 19.61 -26.70 5.12
C ALA A 32 19.55 -26.47 6.65
N GLU A 33 18.59 -25.66 7.08
CA GLU A 33 17.64 -25.98 8.16
C GLU A 33 16.74 -27.16 7.69
N GLU A 34 15.97 -27.95 8.44
CA GLU A 34 15.29 -27.79 9.73
C GLU A 34 14.67 -29.16 10.14
N SER A 35 14.15 -29.18 11.36
CA SER A 35 13.26 -30.13 12.08
C SER A 35 12.40 -31.17 11.34
N VAL A 36 12.01 -32.27 12.04
CA VAL A 36 10.62 -32.82 12.12
C VAL A 36 10.48 -33.83 13.30
N SER A 37 9.29 -33.83 13.93
CA SER A 37 8.82 -34.70 15.03
C SER A 37 8.14 -36.02 14.57
N ALA A 38 8.14 -37.08 15.41
CA ALA A 38 6.93 -37.74 15.98
C ALA A 38 7.08 -39.25 16.38
N LYS A 39 6.72 -39.54 17.65
CA LYS A 39 6.03 -40.73 18.26
C LYS A 39 6.58 -42.18 18.18
N GLY A 40 6.66 -42.82 19.37
CA GLY A 40 6.70 -44.28 19.62
C GLY A 40 6.87 -44.61 21.12
N GLU A 41 6.32 -45.73 21.60
CA GLU A 41 5.96 -46.05 23.00
C GLU A 41 7.07 -46.63 23.93
N GLN A 42 6.78 -46.54 25.25
CA GLN A 42 7.17 -47.34 26.44
C GLN A 42 8.33 -48.37 26.35
N GLU A 43 9.32 -48.31 27.26
CA GLU A 43 9.42 -49.08 28.54
C GLU A 43 10.84 -48.94 29.16
N GLU A 44 10.94 -49.11 30.48
CA GLU A 44 12.16 -49.00 31.30
C GLU A 44 13.25 -50.03 30.93
N THR A 45 14.54 -49.67 31.10
CA THR A 45 15.53 -50.43 31.91
C THR A 45 16.94 -49.80 31.91
N ASN A 46 17.63 -50.01 33.03
CA ASN A 46 19.00 -49.61 33.38
C ASN A 46 20.09 -50.08 32.41
N GLY A 47 21.21 -49.33 32.35
CA GLY A 47 22.55 -49.94 32.27
C GLY A 47 23.55 -49.28 31.30
N LYS A 48 24.65 -48.80 31.87
CA LYS A 48 25.89 -48.29 31.24
C LYS A 48 26.36 -49.10 30.02
N GLU A 49 26.83 -48.42 28.97
CA GLU A 49 27.92 -48.95 28.14
C GLU A 49 28.75 -47.87 27.41
N GLN A 50 30.04 -48.18 27.26
CA GLN A 50 31.15 -47.37 26.75
C GLN A 50 31.11 -47.25 25.22
N VAL A 51 31.49 -46.09 24.66
CA VAL A 51 31.65 -45.93 23.20
C VAL A 51 33.12 -46.12 22.80
N LYS A 52 33.35 -47.16 21.99
CA LYS A 52 34.58 -47.46 21.23
C LYS A 52 34.74 -46.48 20.05
N VAL A 53 35.95 -45.99 19.84
CA VAL A 53 36.37 -45.28 18.61
C VAL A 53 36.89 -46.31 17.62
N THR A 54 36.43 -46.25 16.38
CA THR A 54 37.02 -46.97 15.23
C THR A 54 37.49 -45.95 14.20
N GLU A 55 38.80 -45.93 13.95
CA GLU A 55 39.47 -45.29 12.81
C GLU A 55 39.50 -46.25 11.62
N GLU A 56 39.27 -45.72 10.40
CA GLU A 56 39.93 -46.03 9.11
C GLU A 56 39.15 -45.25 8.03
N VAL A 57 39.75 -44.48 7.12
CA VAL A 57 40.70 -44.90 6.07
C VAL A 57 41.63 -43.73 5.71
N VAL A 58 42.95 -43.97 5.73
CA VAL A 58 43.99 -43.05 5.21
C VAL A 58 44.58 -43.64 3.92
N ASN A 59 44.73 -42.78 2.92
CA ASN A 59 45.05 -43.04 1.52
C ASN A 59 46.44 -43.69 1.31
N GLU A 60 46.53 -44.74 0.48
CA GLU A 60 47.69 -45.63 0.27
C GLU A 60 48.96 -45.01 -0.34
N LYS A 61 49.03 -43.69 -0.55
CA LYS A 61 50.19 -43.04 -1.20
C LYS A 61 51.39 -42.74 -0.30
N VAL A 62 51.30 -42.95 1.02
CA VAL A 62 52.35 -42.56 1.98
C VAL A 62 53.31 -43.71 2.34
N LYS A 63 53.07 -44.94 1.88
CA LYS A 63 53.83 -46.13 2.32
C LYS A 63 55.16 -46.40 1.59
N GLU A 64 55.51 -45.68 0.52
CA GLU A 64 56.74 -45.98 -0.25
C GLU A 64 57.98 -45.13 0.09
N GLU A 65 57.85 -44.00 0.80
CA GLU A 65 59.01 -43.11 1.05
C GLU A 65 59.73 -43.26 2.41
N ILE A 66 59.32 -44.18 3.30
CA ILE A 66 59.96 -44.38 4.63
C ILE A 66 60.76 -45.71 4.70
N LYS A 67 61.46 -46.06 3.61
CA LYS A 67 62.50 -47.11 3.61
C LYS A 67 63.82 -46.49 3.14
N GLU A 68 64.51 -45.78 4.04
CA GLU A 68 66.00 -45.64 4.03
C GLU A 68 66.60 -44.71 5.11
N GLY A 69 65.82 -44.22 6.08
CA GLY A 69 66.35 -43.52 7.26
C GLY A 69 65.93 -44.20 8.56
N SER A 70 66.58 -45.29 8.96
CA SER A 70 66.31 -45.94 10.25
C SER A 70 66.83 -45.06 11.39
N VAL A 71 66.01 -44.13 11.87
CA VAL A 71 66.24 -43.43 13.15
C VAL A 71 66.15 -44.48 14.24
N ASN A 72 67.27 -44.76 14.91
CA ASN A 72 67.34 -45.70 16.04
C ASN A 72 66.66 -45.06 17.25
N TYR A 73 65.34 -45.10 17.28
CA TYR A 73 64.51 -44.63 18.39
C TYR A 73 64.66 -45.62 19.56
N GLN A 74 65.41 -45.22 20.59
CA GLN A 74 65.43 -45.91 21.87
C GLN A 74 64.43 -45.22 22.80
N PRO A 75 63.25 -45.80 23.06
CA PRO A 75 62.35 -45.27 24.06
C PRO A 75 63.00 -45.37 25.45
N LEU A 76 62.77 -44.36 26.28
CA LEU A 76 63.17 -44.40 27.68
C LEU A 76 62.55 -45.61 28.36
N THR A 77 63.35 -46.34 29.13
CA THR A 77 62.83 -47.42 29.96
C THR A 77 61.95 -46.85 31.07
N ASP A 78 61.07 -47.68 31.66
CA ASP A 78 60.19 -47.24 32.74
C ASP A 78 61.00 -46.67 33.93
N GLU A 79 62.18 -47.23 34.20
CA GLU A 79 63.09 -46.78 35.25
C GLU A 79 63.74 -45.41 34.93
N GLU A 80 64.05 -45.14 33.67
CA GLU A 80 64.54 -43.83 33.20
C GLU A 80 63.42 -42.78 33.17
N THR A 81 62.20 -43.19 32.86
CA THR A 81 61.00 -42.35 32.86
C THR A 81 60.62 -41.92 34.28
N GLU A 82 60.78 -42.80 35.27
CA GLU A 82 60.62 -42.45 36.69
C GLU A 82 61.70 -41.48 37.17
N LYS A 83 62.97 -41.69 36.78
CA LYS A 83 64.06 -40.74 37.10
C LYS A 83 63.84 -39.35 36.47
N LEU A 84 63.27 -39.28 35.27
CA LEU A 84 62.91 -38.03 34.59
C LEU A 84 61.77 -37.28 35.28
N LYS A 85 60.73 -38.00 35.75
CA LYS A 85 59.64 -37.42 36.55
C LYS A 85 60.13 -36.87 37.89
N ALA A 86 61.20 -37.44 38.47
CA ALA A 86 61.82 -36.93 39.69
C ALA A 86 62.54 -35.57 39.48
N THR A 87 62.85 -35.20 38.23
CA THR A 87 63.41 -33.90 37.85
C THR A 87 62.40 -32.97 37.16
N GLU A 88 61.09 -33.27 37.27
CA GLU A 88 60.02 -32.46 36.67
C GLU A 88 59.92 -31.07 37.33
N GLU A 89 60.16 -30.02 36.55
CA GLU A 89 59.81 -28.65 36.93
C GLU A 89 58.54 -28.22 36.19
N LYS A 90 57.47 -27.94 36.95
CA LYS A 90 56.20 -27.45 36.42
C LYS A 90 56.18 -25.92 36.45
N PHE A 91 55.95 -25.34 35.29
CA PHE A 91 55.71 -23.91 35.15
C PHE A 91 54.23 -23.66 34.83
N GLU A 92 53.63 -22.68 35.49
CA GLU A 92 52.29 -22.20 35.15
C GLU A 92 52.38 -21.18 33.99
N PHE A 93 51.39 -21.19 33.10
CA PHE A 93 51.29 -20.19 32.05
C PHE A 93 51.13 -18.78 32.65
N GLN A 94 52.01 -17.86 32.25
CA GLN A 94 51.97 -16.45 32.67
C GLN A 94 51.36 -15.58 31.56
N THR A 95 50.61 -14.54 31.92
CA THR A 95 50.00 -13.60 30.95
C THR A 95 50.30 -12.14 31.30
N GLU A 96 50.69 -11.34 30.31
CA GLU A 96 50.90 -9.89 30.45
C GLU A 96 49.55 -9.13 30.40
N VAL A 97 49.02 -8.80 31.57
CA VAL A 97 47.67 -8.23 31.79
C VAL A 97 47.44 -6.94 30.98
N SER A 98 48.45 -6.07 30.88
CA SER A 98 48.35 -4.79 30.15
C SER A 98 48.18 -4.98 28.63
N ARG A 99 48.80 -6.03 28.06
CA ARG A 99 48.68 -6.37 26.64
C ARG A 99 47.34 -7.06 26.35
N LEU A 100 46.84 -7.86 27.28
CA LEU A 100 45.53 -8.50 27.18
C LEU A 100 44.38 -7.48 27.22
N MET A 101 44.45 -6.48 28.11
CA MET A 101 43.47 -5.38 28.15
C MET A 101 43.43 -4.61 26.83
N LYS A 102 44.59 -4.29 26.24
CA LYS A 102 44.66 -3.62 24.94
C LYS A 102 44.03 -4.44 23.80
N LEU A 103 44.16 -5.77 23.84
CA LEU A 103 43.52 -6.66 22.86
C LEU A 103 42.00 -6.73 23.05
N ILE A 104 41.52 -6.81 24.29
CA ILE A 104 40.08 -6.83 24.59
C ILE A 104 39.42 -5.51 24.13
N ILE A 105 40.07 -4.38 24.43
CA ILE A 105 39.54 -3.06 24.09
C ILE A 105 39.64 -2.78 22.58
N ASN A 106 40.74 -3.13 21.90
CA ASN A 106 40.95 -2.68 20.51
C ASN A 106 40.72 -3.77 19.44
N SER A 107 40.54 -5.04 19.81
CA SER A 107 40.55 -6.14 18.83
C SER A 107 39.43 -7.17 18.99
N LEU A 108 38.78 -7.26 20.16
CA LEU A 108 37.75 -8.27 20.41
C LEU A 108 36.36 -7.85 19.87
N TYR A 109 36.03 -6.56 19.92
CA TYR A 109 34.72 -6.04 19.57
C TYR A 109 34.76 -5.25 18.25
N LYS A 110 33.84 -5.56 17.34
CA LYS A 110 33.69 -4.86 16.05
C LYS A 110 32.94 -3.53 16.17
N THR A 111 32.05 -3.39 17.16
CA THR A 111 31.19 -2.22 17.35
C THR A 111 31.25 -1.72 18.78
N ARG A 112 31.24 -0.40 18.96
CA ARG A 112 31.35 0.24 20.29
C ARG A 112 30.10 0.02 21.14
N GLU A 113 28.91 0.00 20.53
CA GLU A 113 27.60 -0.13 21.19
C GLU A 113 27.41 -1.37 22.09
N ILE A 114 28.29 -2.37 21.94
CA ILE A 114 28.24 -3.62 22.68
C ILE A 114 28.39 -3.45 24.19
N PHE A 115 29.03 -2.36 24.64
CA PHE A 115 29.23 -2.08 26.06
C PHE A 115 27.91 -2.08 26.83
N LEU A 116 26.84 -1.54 26.22
CA LEU A 116 25.53 -1.43 26.87
C LEU A 116 24.87 -2.80 27.02
N ARG A 117 25.03 -3.70 26.03
CA ARG A 117 24.58 -5.09 26.11
C ARG A 117 25.24 -5.82 27.28
N GLU A 118 26.56 -5.67 27.40
CA GLU A 118 27.34 -6.34 28.47
C GLU A 118 26.94 -5.82 29.85
N LEU A 119 26.75 -4.51 30.01
CA LEU A 119 26.32 -3.92 31.28
C LEU A 119 24.90 -4.34 31.68
N ILE A 120 23.95 -4.33 30.75
CA ILE A 120 22.59 -4.79 31.00
C ILE A 120 22.57 -6.28 31.36
N SER A 121 23.38 -7.10 30.68
CA SER A 121 23.48 -8.54 30.98
C SER A 121 24.04 -8.79 32.38
N ASN A 122 25.10 -8.07 32.77
CA ASN A 122 25.69 -8.18 34.11
C ASN A 122 24.72 -7.73 35.22
N ALA A 123 23.98 -6.65 34.98
CA ALA A 123 22.94 -6.17 35.88
C ALA A 123 21.81 -7.21 36.03
N SER A 124 21.37 -7.82 34.92
CA SER A 124 20.40 -8.91 34.95
C SER A 124 20.89 -10.10 35.79
N ASP A 125 22.12 -10.58 35.55
CA ASP A 125 22.71 -11.68 36.32
C ASP A 125 22.77 -11.35 37.82
N ALA A 126 23.12 -10.11 38.18
CA ALA A 126 23.17 -9.67 39.57
C ALA A 126 21.78 -9.68 40.23
N ILE A 127 20.74 -9.33 39.48
CA ILE A 127 19.35 -9.34 39.94
C ILE A 127 18.83 -10.78 40.07
N ASP A 128 19.14 -11.67 39.13
CA ASP A 128 18.78 -13.09 39.24
C ASP A 128 19.46 -13.77 40.44
N LYS A 129 20.71 -13.41 40.74
CA LYS A 129 21.41 -13.89 41.95
C LYS A 129 20.69 -13.51 43.24
N ILE A 130 20.28 -12.25 43.40
CA ILE A 130 19.58 -11.84 44.63
C ILE A 130 18.17 -12.45 44.70
N ARG A 131 17.50 -12.59 43.56
CA ARG A 131 16.20 -13.28 43.47
C ARG A 131 16.31 -14.73 43.93
N PHE A 132 17.37 -15.44 43.53
CA PHE A 132 17.62 -16.79 44.01
C PHE A 132 17.92 -16.83 45.51
N LEU A 133 18.80 -15.97 46.01
CA LEU A 133 19.11 -15.90 47.44
C LEU A 133 17.87 -15.59 48.30
N ALA A 134 16.94 -14.79 47.77
CA ALA A 134 15.67 -14.47 48.42
C ALA A 134 14.75 -15.69 48.63
N LEU A 135 14.90 -16.75 47.83
CA LEU A 135 14.16 -18.01 48.03
C LEU A 135 14.53 -18.69 49.35
N THR A 136 15.77 -18.53 49.78
CA THR A 136 16.31 -19.13 51.01
C THR A 136 16.43 -18.13 52.17
N ASN A 137 16.47 -16.83 51.89
CA ASN A 137 16.57 -15.76 52.88
C ASN A 137 15.48 -14.69 52.63
N PRO A 138 14.34 -14.74 53.36
CA PRO A 138 13.24 -13.78 53.21
C PRO A 138 13.59 -12.32 53.49
N HIS A 139 14.78 -12.03 54.01
CA HIS A 139 15.25 -10.67 54.29
C HIS A 139 16.20 -10.12 53.23
N ALA A 140 16.62 -10.93 52.26
CA ALA A 140 17.57 -10.52 51.21
C ALA A 140 17.08 -9.31 50.38
N LEU A 141 15.77 -9.15 50.22
CA LEU A 141 15.17 -8.07 49.44
C LEU A 141 14.88 -6.80 50.24
N LYS A 142 14.94 -6.82 51.58
CA LYS A 142 14.50 -5.69 52.43
C LYS A 142 15.19 -4.36 52.12
N ALA A 143 16.49 -4.38 51.81
CA ALA A 143 17.27 -3.18 51.56
C ALA A 143 16.98 -2.51 50.20
N ALA A 144 16.47 -3.26 49.23
CA ALA A 144 16.02 -2.77 47.94
C ALA A 144 14.95 -3.74 47.38
N PRO A 145 13.65 -3.48 47.61
CA PRO A 145 12.60 -4.43 47.26
C PRO A 145 12.31 -4.49 45.75
N ASN A 146 12.57 -3.40 45.03
CA ASN A 146 12.34 -3.31 43.59
C ASN A 146 13.56 -3.85 42.84
N LEU A 147 13.37 -4.88 42.02
CA LEU A 147 14.38 -5.47 41.16
C LEU A 147 14.35 -4.78 39.80
N ASN A 148 15.33 -3.92 39.50
CA ASN A 148 15.35 -3.11 38.28
C ASN A 148 16.76 -2.66 37.88
N ILE A 149 16.84 -2.15 36.65
CA ILE A 149 18.00 -1.47 36.08
C ILE A 149 17.54 -0.06 35.71
N THR A 150 18.32 0.96 36.04
CA THR A 150 18.06 2.35 35.68
C THR A 150 19.24 2.91 34.91
N ILE A 151 18.97 3.69 33.87
CA ILE A 151 19.97 4.30 32.99
C ILE A 151 19.69 5.80 32.95
N LEU A 152 20.71 6.59 33.25
CA LEU A 152 20.67 8.06 33.25
C LEU A 152 21.81 8.60 32.37
N ALA A 153 21.45 9.43 31.38
CA ALA A 153 22.40 10.20 30.59
C ALA A 153 22.51 11.62 31.15
N ASP A 154 23.65 11.91 31.78
CA ASP A 154 24.00 13.25 32.26
C ASP A 154 24.88 13.92 31.20
N LYS A 155 24.22 14.63 30.27
CA LYS A 155 24.88 15.35 29.18
C LYS A 155 25.78 16.47 29.70
N GLU A 156 25.38 17.15 30.76
CA GLU A 156 26.11 18.29 31.33
C GLU A 156 27.49 17.86 31.84
N ASN A 157 27.57 16.70 32.50
CA ASN A 157 28.83 16.19 33.05
C ASN A 157 29.49 15.11 32.18
N ARG A 158 28.93 14.80 31.00
CA ARG A 158 29.34 13.73 30.08
C ARG A 158 29.42 12.36 30.77
N ARG A 159 28.37 11.98 31.47
CA ARG A 159 28.30 10.71 32.21
C ARG A 159 27.11 9.87 31.77
N LEU A 160 27.36 8.58 31.59
CA LEU A 160 26.30 7.59 31.50
C LEU A 160 26.31 6.76 32.77
N VAL A 161 25.18 6.73 33.47
CA VAL A 161 25.04 6.06 34.76
C VAL A 161 24.08 4.89 34.61
N ILE A 162 24.54 3.69 34.96
CA ILE A 162 23.74 2.46 34.96
C ILE A 162 23.67 1.97 36.40
N THR A 163 22.48 1.82 36.97
CA THR A 163 22.30 1.34 38.35
C THR A 163 21.38 0.13 38.36
N ASP A 164 21.83 -0.96 38.96
CA ASP A 164 21.04 -2.17 39.22
C ASP A 164 20.79 -2.35 40.71
N SER A 165 19.65 -2.96 41.05
CA SER A 165 19.31 -3.35 42.42
C SER A 165 19.61 -4.82 42.72
N GLY A 166 20.60 -5.40 42.05
CA GLY A 166 21.02 -6.78 42.19
C GLY A 166 21.68 -7.09 43.53
N VAL A 167 22.42 -8.20 43.59
CA VAL A 167 23.07 -8.69 44.82
C VAL A 167 24.18 -7.76 45.33
N GLY A 168 24.79 -6.98 44.44
CA GLY A 168 25.97 -6.16 44.74
C GLY A 168 27.26 -7.00 44.87
N MET A 169 28.37 -6.37 45.23
CA MET A 169 29.65 -7.04 45.44
C MET A 169 30.25 -6.63 46.79
N THR A 170 30.90 -7.59 47.44
CA THR A 170 31.76 -7.34 48.61
C THR A 170 33.08 -6.69 48.19
N LYS A 171 33.82 -6.09 49.13
CA LYS A 171 35.17 -5.55 48.85
C LYS A 171 36.10 -6.59 48.23
N LYS A 172 36.00 -7.85 48.69
CA LYS A 172 36.76 -8.97 48.15
C LYS A 172 36.36 -9.29 46.70
N GLN A 173 35.05 -9.37 46.43
CA GLN A 173 34.54 -9.61 45.07
C GLN A 173 34.85 -8.48 44.10
N LEU A 174 34.88 -7.22 44.54
CA LEU A 174 35.36 -6.10 43.71
C LEU A 174 36.80 -6.32 43.25
N LYS A 175 37.69 -6.69 44.18
CA LYS A 175 39.10 -6.97 43.87
C LYS A 175 39.27 -8.18 42.96
N GLU A 176 38.52 -9.25 43.21
CA GLU A 176 38.70 -10.51 42.51
C GLU A 176 37.97 -10.54 41.16
N ASN A 177 36.73 -10.06 41.07
CA ASN A 177 35.90 -10.18 39.86
C ASN A 177 36.12 -9.03 38.88
N LEU A 178 36.33 -7.80 39.35
CA LEU A 178 36.62 -6.65 38.47
C LEU A 178 38.12 -6.39 38.32
N GLY A 179 38.94 -6.92 39.21
CA GLY A 179 40.39 -6.80 39.17
C GLY A 179 41.14 -7.95 38.48
N THR A 180 40.43 -9.01 38.06
CA THR A 180 41.02 -10.17 37.38
C THR A 180 40.32 -10.41 36.04
N ILE A 181 41.08 -10.40 34.95
CA ILE A 181 40.56 -10.66 33.60
C ILE A 181 40.25 -12.16 33.46
N ALA A 182 39.15 -12.48 32.77
CA ALA A 182 38.67 -13.84 32.55
C ALA A 182 38.21 -14.56 33.83
N LYS A 183 37.86 -13.80 34.87
CA LYS A 183 37.21 -14.32 36.08
C LYS A 183 35.76 -13.84 36.15
N SER A 184 34.81 -14.78 36.25
CA SER A 184 33.38 -14.45 36.39
C SER A 184 32.82 -14.99 37.69
N GLY A 185 32.41 -14.08 38.58
CA GLY A 185 31.63 -14.43 39.78
C GLY A 185 30.22 -14.95 39.47
N THR A 186 29.79 -14.94 38.20
CA THR A 186 28.57 -15.61 37.75
C THR A 186 28.80 -17.09 37.48
N SER A 187 29.96 -17.45 36.93
CA SER A 187 30.37 -18.86 36.79
C SER A 187 30.52 -19.52 38.16
N GLU A 188 31.23 -18.87 39.10
CA GLU A 188 31.43 -19.41 40.46
C GLU A 188 30.10 -19.62 41.20
N PHE A 189 29.11 -18.75 40.96
CA PHE A 189 27.77 -18.89 41.54
C PHE A 189 26.99 -20.07 40.94
N LEU A 190 27.12 -20.34 39.63
CA LEU A 190 26.52 -21.52 38.99
C LEU A 190 27.15 -22.82 39.51
N ASP A 191 28.45 -22.83 39.75
CA ASP A 191 29.15 -24.00 40.32
C ASP A 191 28.75 -24.28 41.77
N ALA A 192 28.36 -23.24 42.52
CA ALA A 192 27.90 -23.35 43.91
C ALA A 192 26.43 -23.81 44.04
N ILE A 193 25.67 -23.89 42.94
CA ILE A 193 24.25 -24.29 42.95
C ILE A 193 24.09 -25.75 42.50
N ASP A 194 23.27 -26.51 43.22
CA ASP A 194 22.94 -27.89 42.88
C ASP A 194 22.01 -27.93 41.65
N LYS A 195 22.54 -28.34 40.49
CA LYS A 195 21.91 -28.29 39.15
C LYS A 195 20.55 -28.99 39.04
N LYS A 196 20.12 -29.75 40.05
CA LYS A 196 18.82 -30.46 40.08
C LYS A 196 17.65 -29.64 40.66
N LYS A 197 17.85 -28.41 41.15
CA LYS A 197 16.80 -27.64 41.85
C LYS A 197 16.41 -26.29 41.25
N ALA A 198 16.98 -25.81 40.14
CA ALA A 198 16.61 -24.50 39.59
C ALA A 198 16.86 -24.32 38.08
N ASP A 199 15.89 -23.72 37.37
CA ASP A 199 16.03 -23.13 36.03
C ASP A 199 16.62 -21.72 36.16
N ILE A 200 17.96 -21.59 36.22
CA ILE A 200 18.65 -20.28 36.22
C ILE A 200 19.57 -20.22 35.01
N ASN A 201 19.22 -19.37 34.05
CA ASN A 201 20.02 -19.11 32.86
C ASN A 201 20.79 -17.80 33.03
N LEU A 202 22.00 -17.87 33.61
CA LEU A 202 22.90 -16.71 33.72
C LEU A 202 23.77 -16.57 32.46
N ILE A 203 23.98 -15.33 32.02
CA ILE A 203 24.54 -14.99 30.71
C ILE A 203 26.07 -14.83 30.77
N GLY A 204 26.59 -14.15 31.80
CA GLY A 204 27.98 -13.69 31.87
C GLY A 204 28.98 -14.75 32.33
N GLN A 205 29.40 -15.68 31.47
CA GLN A 205 30.32 -16.78 31.86
C GLN A 205 31.81 -16.50 31.59
N PHE A 206 32.16 -15.55 30.72
CA PHE A 206 33.53 -15.39 30.21
C PHE A 206 34.44 -14.46 31.02
N GLY A 207 33.90 -13.59 31.88
CA GLY A 207 34.72 -12.72 32.75
C GLY A 207 35.52 -11.61 32.03
N VAL A 208 35.11 -11.22 30.82
CA VAL A 208 35.76 -10.15 30.03
C VAL A 208 34.81 -9.03 29.59
N GLY A 209 33.49 -9.28 29.61
CA GLY A 209 32.48 -8.37 29.07
C GLY A 209 32.43 -6.99 29.74
N PHE A 210 32.70 -6.92 31.04
CA PHE A 210 32.74 -5.64 31.77
C PHE A 210 33.73 -4.66 31.16
N TYR A 211 34.90 -5.11 30.68
CA TYR A 211 35.94 -4.21 30.16
C TYR A 211 35.61 -3.57 28.81
N SER A 212 34.52 -4.00 28.14
CA SER A 212 34.00 -3.33 26.94
C SER A 212 33.59 -1.87 27.19
N VAL A 213 33.32 -1.47 28.44
CA VAL A 213 33.04 -0.08 28.82
C VAL A 213 34.13 0.90 28.40
N PHE A 214 35.39 0.45 28.34
CA PHE A 214 36.52 1.30 27.95
C PHE A 214 36.60 1.55 26.43
N LEU A 215 35.69 0.95 25.63
CA LEU A 215 35.45 1.36 24.25
C LEU A 215 34.93 2.81 24.19
N VAL A 216 34.06 3.17 25.14
CA VAL A 216 33.30 4.44 25.13
C VAL A 216 33.62 5.37 26.30
N ALA A 217 34.35 4.90 27.32
CA ALA A 217 34.67 5.68 28.52
C ALA A 217 36.18 5.76 28.79
N ASP A 218 36.64 6.93 29.28
CA ASP A 218 38.03 7.14 29.72
C ASP A 218 38.26 6.73 31.18
N LYS A 219 37.18 6.77 31.96
CA LYS A 219 37.19 6.47 33.39
C LYS A 219 35.88 5.79 33.77
N VAL A 220 35.98 4.76 34.59
CA VAL A 220 34.83 4.02 35.09
C VAL A 220 34.87 3.96 36.60
N THR A 221 33.73 4.30 37.20
CA THR A 221 33.53 4.27 38.64
C THR A 221 32.39 3.31 38.96
N VAL A 222 32.64 2.31 39.77
CA VAL A 222 31.67 1.29 40.19
C VAL A 222 31.43 1.43 41.69
N THR A 223 30.24 1.87 42.08
CA THR A 223 29.80 1.92 43.47
C THR A 223 28.93 0.71 43.76
N THR A 224 29.16 -0.03 44.83
CA THR A 224 28.40 -1.26 45.12
C THR A 224 28.17 -1.49 46.60
N LYS A 225 27.02 -2.09 46.94
CA LYS A 225 26.63 -2.47 48.30
C LYS A 225 26.05 -3.88 48.31
N HIS A 226 26.74 -4.79 49.01
CA HIS A 226 26.27 -6.15 49.27
C HIS A 226 25.57 -6.23 50.63
N ASN A 227 24.61 -7.14 50.80
CA ASN A 227 23.86 -7.29 52.06
C ASN A 227 24.75 -7.76 53.23
N ASP A 228 25.74 -8.62 52.94
CA ASP A 228 26.61 -9.23 53.96
C ASP A 228 27.75 -8.30 54.46
N GLU A 229 27.84 -7.08 53.93
CA GLU A 229 28.80 -6.07 54.39
C GLU A 229 28.06 -4.82 54.84
N ASP A 230 28.44 -4.24 55.98
CA ASP A 230 27.84 -3.00 56.47
C ASP A 230 28.19 -1.79 55.61
N LYS A 231 29.31 -1.87 54.87
CA LYS A 231 29.93 -0.76 54.15
C LYS A 231 29.61 -0.81 52.66
N GLN A 232 29.50 0.37 52.05
CA GLN A 232 29.45 0.56 50.60
C GLN A 232 30.86 0.87 50.08
N TYR A 233 31.21 0.39 48.89
CA TYR A 233 32.54 0.58 48.32
C TYR A 233 32.48 1.21 46.93
N ILE A 234 33.51 1.96 46.59
CA ILE A 234 33.74 2.57 45.27
C ILE A 234 35.00 1.95 44.67
N TRP A 235 34.87 1.34 43.50
CA TRP A 235 35.96 0.91 42.64
C TRP A 235 36.14 1.92 41.50
N GLU A 236 37.38 2.26 41.17
CA GLU A 236 37.67 3.25 40.13
C GLU A 236 38.86 2.81 39.27
N SER A 237 38.76 2.94 37.95
CA SER A 237 39.86 2.64 37.01
C SER A 237 39.80 3.46 35.72
N GLN A 238 40.97 3.64 35.11
CA GLN A 238 41.18 4.25 33.78
C GLN A 238 41.75 3.24 32.76
N ALA A 239 41.55 1.94 32.97
CA ALA A 239 41.92 0.82 32.08
C ALA A 239 43.41 0.52 31.84
N VAL A 240 44.35 1.40 32.20
CA VAL A 240 45.74 1.25 31.72
C VAL A 240 46.57 0.27 32.56
N ASN A 241 46.56 0.34 33.90
CA ASN A 241 47.43 -0.52 34.73
C ASN A 241 46.88 -0.90 36.12
N ASP A 242 46.00 -0.07 36.71
CA ASP A 242 45.55 -0.25 38.09
C ASP A 242 44.05 0.09 38.27
N PHE A 243 43.57 -0.23 39.46
CA PHE A 243 42.28 0.20 39.98
C PHE A 243 42.43 0.49 41.46
N SER A 244 41.56 1.34 41.99
CA SER A 244 41.52 1.69 43.41
C SER A 244 40.17 1.29 44.01
N ILE A 245 40.17 0.85 45.26
CA ILE A 245 38.94 0.55 46.02
C ILE A 245 38.91 1.40 47.28
N TYR A 246 37.85 2.19 47.43
CA TYR A 246 37.59 3.08 48.55
C TYR A 246 36.34 2.63 49.29
N GLU A 247 36.27 2.91 50.60
CA GLU A 247 34.99 2.95 51.31
C GLU A 247 34.23 4.20 50.89
N ASP A 248 32.94 4.08 50.62
CA ASP A 248 32.12 5.21 50.17
C ASP A 248 31.86 6.17 51.34
N PRO A 249 32.37 7.42 51.31
CA PRO A 249 32.21 8.36 52.41
C PRO A 249 30.75 8.80 52.61
N ARG A 250 29.87 8.54 51.65
CA ARG A 250 28.44 8.87 51.71
C ARG A 250 27.63 7.86 52.53
N GLY A 251 28.23 6.71 52.88
CA GLY A 251 27.52 5.60 53.52
C GLY A 251 26.66 4.82 52.53
N ASN A 252 25.65 4.10 53.02
CA ASN A 252 24.79 3.26 52.18
C ASN A 252 23.76 4.10 51.43
N THR A 253 24.11 4.56 50.22
CA THR A 253 23.21 5.30 49.34
C THR A 253 22.41 4.40 48.41
N LEU A 254 22.90 3.19 48.13
CA LEU A 254 22.28 2.26 47.16
C LEU A 254 21.23 1.34 47.79
N GLY A 255 21.24 1.18 49.11
CA GLY A 255 20.50 0.12 49.81
C GLY A 255 21.16 -1.24 49.57
N ARG A 256 21.11 -1.72 48.33
CA ARG A 256 21.75 -2.92 47.78
C ARG A 256 21.88 -2.80 46.24
N GLY A 257 22.96 -3.32 45.66
CA GLY A 257 23.15 -3.38 44.21
C GLY A 257 24.42 -2.67 43.76
N THR A 258 24.48 -2.28 42.49
CA THR A 258 25.67 -1.64 41.89
C THR A 258 25.27 -0.46 41.01
N GLN A 259 26.05 0.62 41.07
CA GLN A 259 25.99 1.76 40.17
C GLN A 259 27.31 1.89 39.41
N ILE A 260 27.24 1.90 38.09
CA ILE A 260 28.37 2.07 37.18
C ILE A 260 28.24 3.44 36.52
N VAL A 261 29.24 4.29 36.74
CA VAL A 261 29.35 5.62 36.12
C VAL A 261 30.45 5.56 35.09
N LEU A 262 30.07 5.77 33.83
CA LEU A 262 30.96 5.87 32.68
C LEU A 262 31.22 7.35 32.39
N HIS A 263 32.48 7.77 32.47
CA HIS A 263 32.91 9.07 31.97
C HIS A 263 33.14 8.96 30.46
N ILE A 264 32.13 9.37 29.68
CA ILE A 264 32.05 9.14 28.24
C ILE A 264 33.11 9.98 27.50
N LYS A 265 33.80 9.33 26.54
CA LYS A 265 34.78 9.97 25.66
C LYS A 265 34.13 11.03 24.77
N GLU A 266 34.91 12.01 24.35
CA GLU A 266 34.42 13.08 23.47
C GLU A 266 33.84 12.54 22.15
N ASP A 267 34.49 11.52 21.59
CA ASP A 267 34.13 10.87 20.34
C ASP A 267 33.06 9.76 20.48
N ALA A 268 32.47 9.63 21.67
CA ALA A 268 31.41 8.67 22.01
C ALA A 268 30.16 9.37 22.59
N SER A 269 30.04 10.68 22.37
CA SER A 269 28.92 11.50 22.89
C SER A 269 27.56 11.06 22.35
N GLU A 270 27.50 10.32 21.23
CA GLU A 270 26.27 9.75 20.69
C GLU A 270 25.54 8.83 21.67
N PHE A 271 26.25 8.22 22.62
CA PHE A 271 25.67 7.36 23.66
C PHE A 271 25.08 8.13 24.85
N LEU A 272 25.11 9.46 24.82
CA LEU A 272 24.37 10.32 25.75
C LEU A 272 23.03 10.81 25.16
N GLU A 273 22.77 10.53 23.88
CA GLU A 273 21.52 10.89 23.21
C GLU A 273 20.41 9.90 23.54
N GLU A 274 19.25 10.43 23.97
CA GLU A 274 18.10 9.61 24.39
C GLU A 274 17.62 8.66 23.30
N LYS A 275 17.59 9.14 22.05
CA LYS A 275 17.20 8.32 20.88
C LYS A 275 18.13 7.11 20.72
N THR A 276 19.45 7.34 20.74
CA THR A 276 20.46 6.29 20.60
C THR A 276 20.34 5.29 21.74
N LEU A 277 20.22 5.75 22.99
CA LEU A 277 20.05 4.88 24.14
C LEU A 277 18.78 4.04 24.05
N ASN A 278 17.66 4.63 23.66
CA ASN A 278 16.40 3.90 23.46
C ASN A 278 16.51 2.80 22.40
N GLU A 279 17.15 3.08 21.25
CA GLU A 279 17.37 2.10 20.20
C GLU A 279 18.26 0.95 20.67
N LEU A 280 19.35 1.25 21.38
CA LEU A 280 20.29 0.25 21.88
C LEU A 280 19.71 -0.59 23.02
N ILE A 281 18.97 0.03 23.95
CA ILE A 281 18.29 -0.69 25.03
C ILE A 281 17.31 -1.68 24.41
N LYS A 282 16.40 -1.24 23.53
CA LYS A 282 15.44 -2.12 22.84
C LYS A 282 16.14 -3.27 22.11
N LYS A 283 17.22 -2.98 21.39
CA LYS A 283 17.99 -3.99 20.64
C LYS A 283 18.62 -5.06 21.52
N TYR A 284 19.04 -4.72 22.74
CA TYR A 284 19.83 -5.61 23.60
C TYR A 284 19.08 -6.14 24.84
N SER A 285 17.88 -5.62 25.13
CA SER A 285 17.07 -6.03 26.28
C SER A 285 15.94 -7.01 25.97
N GLU A 286 15.78 -7.46 24.73
CA GLU A 286 14.69 -8.35 24.28
C GLU A 286 14.54 -9.62 25.15
N PHE A 287 15.64 -10.12 25.72
CA PHE A 287 15.67 -11.35 26.53
C PHE A 287 15.94 -11.10 28.03
N ILE A 288 15.88 -9.84 28.49
CA ILE A 288 16.19 -9.46 29.88
C ILE A 288 14.90 -9.45 30.70
N ASN A 289 14.88 -10.24 31.78
CA ASN A 289 13.69 -10.48 32.60
C ASN A 289 13.39 -9.38 33.64
N PHE A 290 14.14 -8.27 33.61
CA PHE A 290 14.08 -7.19 34.61
C PHE A 290 13.81 -5.83 33.97
N PRO A 291 13.15 -4.90 34.68
CA PRO A 291 12.70 -3.66 34.09
C PRO A 291 13.90 -2.73 33.94
N ILE A 292 14.07 -2.18 32.73
CA ILE A 292 15.08 -1.18 32.43
C ILE A 292 14.38 0.16 32.26
N TYR A 293 14.70 1.12 33.12
CA TYR A 293 14.18 2.48 33.06
C TYR A 293 15.23 3.43 32.49
N LEU A 294 14.88 4.18 31.46
CA LEU A 294 15.69 5.30 30.96
C LEU A 294 15.14 6.60 31.53
N TRP A 295 15.97 7.40 32.19
CA TRP A 295 15.59 8.71 32.69
C TRP A 295 15.46 9.68 31.51
N SER A 296 14.22 10.10 31.20
CA SER A 296 13.90 11.06 30.14
C SER A 296 13.22 12.28 30.75
N THR A 297 13.57 13.48 30.29
CA THR A 297 12.86 14.71 30.68
C THR A 297 11.56 14.77 29.89
N LYS A 298 10.43 14.46 30.52
CA LYS A 298 9.10 14.63 29.93
C LYS A 298 8.40 15.78 30.64
N GLU A 299 8.28 16.95 30.00
CA GLU A 299 7.28 17.93 30.40
C GLU A 299 5.93 17.48 29.86
N GLU A 300 5.20 16.72 30.67
CA GLU A 300 3.76 16.52 30.50
C GLU A 300 3.11 16.56 31.90
N GLU A 301 2.72 17.75 32.34
CA GLU A 301 1.59 17.86 33.26
C GLU A 301 0.33 17.45 32.49
N ILE A 302 -0.12 16.22 32.72
CA ILE A 302 -1.50 15.87 32.44
C ILE A 302 -2.17 15.69 33.80
N GLU A 303 -2.79 16.76 34.31
CA GLU A 303 -3.90 16.60 35.26
C GLU A 303 -5.05 15.93 34.50
N VAL A 304 -5.02 14.60 34.38
CA VAL A 304 -6.25 13.84 34.20
C VAL A 304 -6.78 13.62 35.59
N ASP A 305 -7.87 14.30 35.93
CA ASP A 305 -8.59 14.03 37.16
C ASP A 305 -9.19 12.61 37.05
N SER A 306 -8.42 11.62 37.48
CA SER A 306 -8.78 10.19 37.43
C SER A 306 -9.98 9.84 38.31
N GLU A 307 -10.55 10.83 39.02
CA GLU A 307 -11.74 10.66 39.86
C GLU A 307 -12.98 10.23 39.07
N ASP A 308 -13.16 10.69 37.82
CA ASP A 308 -14.39 10.44 37.04
C ASP A 308 -14.59 8.97 36.62
N ILE A 309 -13.52 8.24 36.30
CA ILE A 309 -13.57 6.80 35.98
C ILE A 309 -13.98 5.96 37.20
N SER A 310 -13.75 6.48 38.40
CA SER A 310 -14.04 5.77 39.65
C SER A 310 -15.48 5.97 40.14
N LYS A 311 -16.16 7.02 39.64
CA LYS A 311 -17.58 7.30 39.95
C LYS A 311 -18.47 6.18 39.41
N ASP A 312 -19.55 5.88 40.13
CA ASP A 312 -20.61 5.02 39.58
C ASP A 312 -21.17 5.68 38.30
N PRO A 313 -21.29 4.96 37.17
CA PRO A 313 -21.82 5.52 35.93
C PRO A 313 -23.15 6.26 36.08
N LYS A 314 -23.96 5.91 37.08
CA LYS A 314 -25.25 6.56 37.39
C LYS A 314 -25.13 7.95 38.02
N ASN A 315 -23.97 8.27 38.58
CA ASN A 315 -23.71 9.52 39.31
C ASN A 315 -22.89 10.52 38.48
N VAL A 316 -22.61 10.23 37.22
CA VAL A 316 -21.87 11.10 36.29
C VAL A 316 -22.84 11.69 35.28
N THR A 317 -22.84 13.00 35.15
CA THR A 317 -23.68 13.74 34.21
C THR A 317 -23.10 13.73 32.80
N ASP A 318 -23.95 13.92 31.78
CA ASP A 318 -23.49 14.02 30.38
C ASP A 318 -22.43 15.12 30.19
N LYS A 319 -22.55 16.23 30.92
CA LYS A 319 -21.59 17.34 30.87
C LYS A 319 -20.21 16.93 31.39
N GLU A 320 -20.15 16.18 32.49
CA GLU A 320 -18.89 15.64 33.02
C GLU A 320 -18.24 14.68 32.00
N TYR A 321 -19.02 13.84 31.31
CA TYR A 321 -18.47 12.97 30.25
C TYR A 321 -17.94 13.76 29.05
N GLU A 322 -18.59 14.86 28.65
CA GLU A 322 -18.13 15.74 27.57
C GLU A 322 -16.85 16.50 27.97
N GLU A 323 -16.81 17.06 29.18
CA GLU A 323 -15.64 17.76 29.73
C GLU A 323 -14.44 16.81 29.85
N PHE A 324 -14.67 15.59 30.34
CA PHE A 324 -13.65 14.54 30.42
C PHE A 324 -13.16 14.10 29.04
N TYR A 325 -14.05 13.97 28.05
CA TYR A 325 -13.64 13.66 26.68
C TYR A 325 -12.72 14.75 26.11
N ALA A 326 -13.08 16.03 26.29
CA ALA A 326 -12.32 17.16 25.77
C ALA A 326 -10.93 17.24 26.42
N SER A 327 -10.83 17.07 27.74
CA SER A 327 -9.55 17.06 28.45
C SER A 327 -8.66 15.88 28.04
N PHE A 328 -9.26 14.69 27.92
CA PHE A 328 -8.56 13.46 27.57
C PHE A 328 -7.99 13.45 26.15
N THR A 329 -8.79 13.92 25.18
CA THR A 329 -8.45 13.89 23.75
C THR A 329 -7.71 15.13 23.27
N LYS A 330 -7.66 16.20 24.08
CA LYS A 330 -7.20 17.54 23.69
C LYS A 330 -8.01 18.13 22.51
N ASP A 331 -9.20 17.59 22.26
CA ASP A 331 -10.14 18.04 21.24
C ASP A 331 -11.05 19.12 21.83
N VAL A 332 -10.54 20.36 21.87
CA VAL A 332 -11.18 21.50 22.55
C VAL A 332 -12.56 21.84 21.95
N ASP A 333 -12.80 21.48 20.68
CA ASP A 333 -14.04 21.78 19.95
C ASP A 333 -14.95 20.54 19.76
N GLY A 334 -14.49 19.36 20.14
CA GLY A 334 -15.14 18.08 19.84
C GLY A 334 -16.00 17.55 20.99
N LYS A 335 -17.31 17.42 20.76
CA LYS A 335 -18.16 16.55 21.57
C LYS A 335 -18.05 15.11 21.06
N PRO A 336 -18.05 14.09 21.93
CA PRO A 336 -18.16 12.70 21.47
C PRO A 336 -19.54 12.46 20.84
N LEU A 337 -19.61 11.53 19.88
CA LEU A 337 -20.88 11.09 19.30
C LEU A 337 -21.70 10.30 20.33
N THR A 338 -21.01 9.44 21.06
CA THR A 338 -21.56 8.59 22.12
C THR A 338 -20.42 8.04 22.97
N TRP A 339 -20.77 7.53 24.15
CA TRP A 339 -19.85 6.88 25.06
C TRP A 339 -20.52 5.72 25.78
N ILE A 340 -19.70 4.86 26.37
CA ILE A 340 -20.13 3.85 27.34
C ILE A 340 -19.15 3.83 28.50
N HIS A 341 -19.70 3.94 29.72
CA HIS A 341 -18.96 3.76 30.96
C HIS A 341 -19.41 2.47 31.63
N PHE A 342 -18.48 1.55 31.90
CA PHE A 342 -18.80 0.29 32.53
C PHE A 342 -17.67 -0.20 33.44
N LYS A 343 -18.07 -1.04 34.40
CA LYS A 343 -17.17 -1.89 35.19
C LYS A 343 -17.30 -3.32 34.70
N ALA A 344 -16.17 -3.95 34.39
CA ALA A 344 -16.09 -5.36 34.08
C ALA A 344 -15.66 -6.10 35.34
N GLU A 345 -16.42 -7.12 35.74
CA GLU A 345 -16.13 -7.94 36.93
C GLU A 345 -15.85 -9.41 36.54
N GLY A 346 -15.19 -10.19 37.39
CA GLY A 346 -14.98 -11.63 37.25
C GLY A 346 -13.50 -12.00 37.03
N GLU A 347 -13.18 -12.65 35.91
CA GLU A 347 -11.79 -13.10 35.63
C GLU A 347 -10.78 -11.94 35.53
N VAL A 348 -11.24 -10.74 35.15
CA VAL A 348 -10.44 -9.52 35.15
C VAL A 348 -11.34 -8.35 35.53
N ASP A 349 -10.96 -7.65 36.60
CA ASP A 349 -11.67 -6.50 37.13
C ASP A 349 -11.06 -5.21 36.60
N PHE A 350 -11.85 -4.41 35.90
CA PHE A 350 -11.44 -3.08 35.40
C PHE A 350 -12.65 -2.17 35.16
N ARG A 351 -12.40 -0.87 35.16
CA ARG A 351 -13.34 0.16 34.71
C ARG A 351 -12.88 0.72 33.39
N SER A 352 -13.82 1.11 32.53
CA SER A 352 -13.48 1.75 31.27
C SER A 352 -14.57 2.71 30.84
N ILE A 353 -14.12 3.86 30.32
CA ILE A 353 -14.94 4.77 29.53
C ILE A 353 -14.43 4.70 28.10
N ILE A 354 -15.34 4.41 27.18
CA ILE A 354 -15.08 4.30 25.74
C ILE A 354 -15.92 5.35 25.04
N TYR A 355 -15.30 6.10 24.13
CA TYR A 355 -15.90 7.15 23.34
C TYR A 355 -15.79 6.84 21.84
N ILE A 356 -16.80 7.27 21.09
CA ILE A 356 -16.74 7.42 19.63
C ILE A 356 -16.65 8.92 19.33
N PRO A 357 -15.57 9.41 18.70
CA PRO A 357 -15.49 10.81 18.28
C PRO A 357 -16.59 11.16 17.28
N ARG A 358 -17.10 12.39 17.30
CA ARG A 358 -18.16 12.83 16.36
C ARG A 358 -17.71 12.98 14.92
N LYS A 359 -16.42 13.24 14.70
CA LYS A 359 -15.80 13.32 13.38
C LYS A 359 -14.65 12.34 13.29
N ALA A 360 -14.51 11.69 12.14
CA ALA A 360 -13.34 10.85 11.88
C ALA A 360 -12.07 11.72 11.85
N PRO A 361 -10.95 11.26 12.42
CA PRO A 361 -9.68 11.94 12.31
C PRO A 361 -9.20 11.95 10.84
N GLN A 362 -8.61 13.05 10.37
CA GLN A 362 -8.24 13.23 8.95
C GLN A 362 -7.24 12.18 8.44
N ASP A 363 -6.48 11.62 9.34
CA ASP A 363 -5.45 10.62 9.15
C ASP A 363 -5.94 9.19 9.37
N LEU A 364 -7.25 8.93 9.57
CA LEU A 364 -7.82 7.60 9.86
C LEU A 364 -7.31 6.46 8.94
N PHE A 365 -6.95 6.78 7.69
CA PHE A 365 -6.44 5.84 6.70
C PHE A 365 -4.93 6.02 6.39
N LYS A 366 -4.21 6.89 7.11
CA LYS A 366 -2.75 7.05 7.02
C LYS A 366 -2.06 6.09 8.01
N LYS A 367 -0.77 5.78 7.77
CA LYS A 367 0.00 4.70 8.39
C LYS A 367 -0.28 4.52 9.90
N ALA A 368 -0.37 3.25 10.32
CA ALA A 368 -0.71 2.82 11.68
C ALA A 368 0.22 3.35 12.80
N GLU A 369 1.39 3.86 12.44
CA GLU A 369 2.45 4.30 13.37
C GLU A 369 2.08 5.61 14.10
N ASP A 370 1.22 6.46 13.54
CA ASP A 370 0.81 7.72 14.19
C ASP A 370 -0.45 7.56 15.09
N PHE A 371 -1.22 6.47 14.92
CA PHE A 371 -2.50 6.22 15.63
C PHE A 371 -2.35 5.55 17.00
N ILE A 372 -1.12 5.40 17.48
CA ILE A 372 -0.76 4.53 18.61
C ILE A 372 -1.41 4.98 19.94
N ARG A 373 -1.88 6.22 20.10
CA ARG A 373 -2.31 6.80 21.41
C ARG A 373 -3.83 6.82 21.68
N SER A 374 -4.61 6.02 20.97
CA SER A 374 -6.08 6.02 21.05
C SER A 374 -6.65 5.45 22.36
N ILE A 375 -5.88 4.61 23.06
CA ILE A 375 -6.29 3.95 24.31
C ILE A 375 -5.22 4.14 25.37
N LYS A 376 -5.61 4.62 26.55
CA LYS A 376 -4.71 4.75 27.70
C LYS A 376 -5.03 3.69 28.76
N LEU A 377 -4.03 2.93 29.20
CA LEU A 377 -4.16 1.94 30.28
C LEU A 377 -3.63 2.52 31.59
N PHE A 378 -4.42 2.34 32.63
CA PHE A 378 -4.13 2.64 34.01
C PHE A 378 -4.26 1.35 34.83
N VAL A 379 -3.49 1.27 35.91
CA VAL A 379 -3.67 0.25 36.94
C VAL A 379 -3.76 0.98 38.28
N LYS A 380 -4.88 0.81 38.99
CA LYS A 380 -5.17 1.53 40.22
C LYS A 380 -4.96 3.04 40.06
N ARG A 381 -5.47 3.60 38.97
CA ARG A 381 -5.37 5.04 38.60
C ARG A 381 -3.96 5.55 38.29
N VAL A 382 -2.96 4.67 38.25
CA VAL A 382 -1.61 5.02 37.82
C VAL A 382 -1.50 4.78 36.32
N PHE A 383 -1.14 5.81 35.56
CA PHE A 383 -0.91 5.69 34.12
C PHE A 383 0.23 4.71 33.84
N ILE A 384 -0.03 3.71 32.99
CA ILE A 384 0.96 2.69 32.63
C ILE A 384 1.52 2.98 31.25
N THR A 385 0.64 3.02 30.25
CA THR A 385 1.04 3.21 28.86
C THR A 385 -0.15 3.61 27.99
N ASP A 386 0.13 4.33 26.92
CA ASP A 386 -0.73 4.60 25.78
C ASP A 386 -0.16 4.01 24.49
N GLU A 387 0.95 3.25 24.55
CA GLU A 387 1.66 2.68 23.41
C GLU A 387 1.23 1.23 23.14
N PHE A 388 -0.04 1.08 22.77
CA PHE A 388 -0.64 -0.22 22.50
C PHE A 388 -0.63 -0.57 21.02
N ILE A 389 0.47 -1.18 20.56
CA ILE A 389 0.49 -1.79 19.22
C ILE A 389 -0.49 -2.98 19.22
N ASP A 390 -1.41 -3.03 18.25
CA ASP A 390 -2.38 -4.11 18.03
C ASP A 390 -3.35 -4.43 19.18
N PHE A 391 -3.58 -3.53 20.15
CA PHE A 391 -4.53 -3.80 21.24
C PHE A 391 -5.99 -3.84 20.78
N ILE A 392 -6.39 -3.03 19.81
CA ILE A 392 -7.69 -3.13 19.15
C ILE A 392 -7.52 -3.43 17.66
N PRO A 393 -8.49 -4.11 17.03
CA PRO A 393 -8.48 -4.30 15.58
C PRO A 393 -8.35 -2.98 14.84
N LYS A 394 -7.67 -3.00 13.68
CA LYS A 394 -7.42 -1.80 12.86
C LYS A 394 -8.70 -1.02 12.55
N TYR A 395 -9.78 -1.74 12.26
CA TYR A 395 -11.07 -1.15 11.94
C TYR A 395 -11.76 -0.40 13.11
N LEU A 396 -11.21 -0.45 14.33
CA LEU A 396 -11.71 0.25 15.52
C LEU A 396 -10.74 1.34 16.02
N GLN A 397 -9.66 1.65 15.30
CA GLN A 397 -8.61 2.59 15.76
C GLN A 397 -9.10 4.04 16.01
N PHE A 398 -10.28 4.40 15.51
CA PHE A 398 -10.92 5.68 15.80
C PHE A 398 -11.46 5.78 17.25
N ILE A 399 -11.59 4.66 17.96
CA ILE A 399 -12.10 4.64 19.33
C ILE A 399 -11.17 5.42 20.26
N ARG A 400 -11.75 6.08 21.26
CA ARG A 400 -11.00 6.76 22.33
C ARG A 400 -11.39 6.11 23.64
N ALA A 401 -10.44 5.52 24.35
CA ALA A 401 -10.78 4.80 25.58
C ALA A 401 -9.74 4.97 26.68
N ILE A 402 -10.22 4.93 27.92
CA ILE A 402 -9.39 4.69 29.09
C ILE A 402 -9.80 3.37 29.71
N VAL A 403 -8.82 2.60 30.13
CA VAL A 403 -8.99 1.35 30.86
C VAL A 403 -8.24 1.48 32.18
N ASP A 404 -8.94 1.40 33.31
CA ASP A 404 -8.35 1.37 34.66
C ASP A 404 -8.57 -0.01 35.28
N ALA A 405 -7.53 -0.84 35.29
CA ALA A 405 -7.59 -2.18 35.86
C ALA A 405 -7.34 -2.16 37.37
N ASP A 406 -8.15 -2.91 38.12
CA ASP A 406 -8.03 -3.01 39.58
C ASP A 406 -6.78 -3.83 39.96
N ASP A 407 -6.52 -4.91 39.22
CA ASP A 407 -5.33 -5.72 39.33
C ASP A 407 -4.89 -6.22 37.95
N LEU A 408 -3.68 -5.84 37.56
CA LEU A 408 -3.01 -6.35 36.39
C LEU A 408 -1.61 -6.75 36.87
N PRO A 409 -1.12 -7.97 36.55
CA PRO A 409 0.27 -8.30 36.84
C PRO A 409 1.14 -7.37 36.01
N LEU A 410 1.59 -6.29 36.65
CA LEU A 410 2.50 -5.32 36.10
C LEU A 410 3.88 -5.98 36.00
N ASN A 411 4.06 -6.81 34.97
CA ASN A 411 5.40 -7.26 34.61
C ASN A 411 6.07 -6.12 33.82
N VAL A 412 7.02 -5.47 34.46
CA VAL A 412 8.42 -5.27 34.04
C VAL A 412 8.79 -5.07 32.54
N SER A 413 8.15 -5.73 31.58
CA SER A 413 8.35 -5.57 30.13
C SER A 413 7.03 -5.17 29.46
N ARG A 414 7.05 -4.08 28.67
CA ARG A 414 5.89 -3.62 27.87
C ARG A 414 5.47 -4.65 26.81
N GLU A 415 6.34 -5.62 26.47
CA GLU A 415 6.08 -6.72 25.52
C GLU A 415 5.33 -7.90 26.15
N THR A 416 5.59 -8.26 27.43
CA THR A 416 4.85 -9.35 28.10
C THR A 416 3.46 -8.94 28.56
N LEU A 417 3.22 -7.64 28.76
CA LEU A 417 1.86 -7.13 29.01
C LEU A 417 0.95 -7.51 27.84
N GLN A 418 1.39 -7.31 26.59
CA GLN A 418 0.63 -7.55 25.35
C GLN A 418 0.19 -9.01 25.16
N GLN A 419 0.96 -9.98 25.66
CA GLN A 419 0.65 -11.42 25.57
C GLN A 419 -0.01 -11.99 26.83
N HIS A 420 -0.18 -11.18 27.88
CA HIS A 420 -0.79 -11.65 29.11
C HIS A 420 -2.27 -11.98 28.91
N LYS A 421 -2.70 -13.13 29.45
CA LYS A 421 -4.10 -13.60 29.33
C LYS A 421 -5.10 -12.52 29.79
N THR A 422 -4.76 -11.74 30.82
CA THR A 422 -5.54 -10.60 31.31
C THR A 422 -5.74 -9.52 30.25
N LEU A 423 -4.67 -9.05 29.56
CA LEU A 423 -4.83 -8.05 28.49
C LEU A 423 -5.63 -8.61 27.32
N VAL A 424 -5.44 -9.87 26.95
CA VAL A 424 -6.24 -10.51 25.90
C VAL A 424 -7.73 -10.54 26.27
N LEU A 425 -8.05 -10.80 27.54
CA LEU A 425 -9.42 -10.76 28.07
C LEU A 425 -9.98 -9.34 28.10
N ILE A 426 -9.20 -8.34 28.53
CA ILE A 426 -9.58 -6.92 28.47
C ILE A 426 -9.86 -6.52 27.02
N LYS A 427 -8.93 -6.79 26.08
CA LYS A 427 -9.12 -6.56 24.64
C LYS A 427 -10.44 -7.14 24.14
N LYS A 428 -10.71 -8.42 24.43
CA LYS A 428 -11.97 -9.07 24.04
C LYS A 428 -13.20 -8.37 24.64
N ARG A 429 -13.15 -7.99 25.91
CA ARG A 429 -14.24 -7.29 26.61
C ARG A 429 -14.45 -5.88 26.04
N ILE A 430 -13.38 -5.13 25.78
CA ILE A 430 -13.39 -3.80 25.16
C ILE A 430 -13.98 -3.88 23.75
N VAL A 431 -13.47 -4.76 22.87
CA VAL A 431 -14.01 -4.94 21.52
C VAL A 431 -15.49 -5.33 21.56
N LYS A 432 -15.88 -6.25 22.46
CA LYS A 432 -17.30 -6.60 22.65
C LYS A 432 -18.13 -5.38 23.05
N LYS A 433 -17.66 -4.57 23.99
CA LYS A 433 -18.35 -3.36 24.47
C LYS A 433 -18.43 -2.27 23.41
N ILE A 434 -17.41 -2.11 22.58
CA ILE A 434 -17.43 -1.21 21.41
C ILE A 434 -18.54 -1.64 20.45
N LEU A 435 -18.60 -2.93 20.08
CA LEU A 435 -19.64 -3.43 19.18
C LEU A 435 -21.05 -3.35 19.79
N GLU A 436 -21.20 -3.58 21.10
CA GLU A 436 -22.45 -3.36 21.83
C GLU A 436 -22.86 -1.89 21.81
N MET A 437 -21.92 -0.96 22.04
CA MET A 437 -22.15 0.48 21.97
C MET A 437 -22.58 0.91 20.56
N ILE A 438 -21.92 0.45 19.51
CA ILE A 438 -22.32 0.76 18.12
C ILE A 438 -23.68 0.13 17.80
N SER A 439 -23.96 -1.08 18.29
CA SER A 439 -25.28 -1.71 18.15
C SER A 439 -26.37 -0.93 18.87
N ALA A 440 -26.10 -0.42 20.08
CA ALA A 440 -27.04 0.43 20.82
C ALA A 440 -27.26 1.76 20.06
N LEU A 441 -26.18 2.39 19.59
CA LEU A 441 -26.21 3.60 18.77
C LEU A 441 -27.07 3.42 17.51
N SER A 442 -27.14 2.22 16.95
CA SER A 442 -27.94 1.93 15.76
C SER A 442 -29.46 2.08 15.93
N HIS A 443 -29.95 2.20 17.17
CA HIS A 443 -31.36 2.50 17.46
C HIS A 443 -31.64 4.02 17.47
N ASP A 444 -30.61 4.86 17.51
CA ASP A 444 -30.71 6.32 17.36
C ASP A 444 -30.38 6.68 15.90
N GLN A 445 -31.42 6.86 15.09
CA GLN A 445 -31.26 7.06 13.64
C GLN A 445 -30.41 8.28 13.29
N GLU A 446 -30.52 9.37 14.05
CA GLU A 446 -29.81 10.62 13.78
C GLU A 446 -28.32 10.46 14.06
N LYS A 447 -27.98 9.95 15.25
CA LYS A 447 -26.58 9.70 15.61
C LYS A 447 -25.97 8.60 14.75
N TYR A 448 -26.73 7.56 14.42
CA TYR A 448 -26.22 6.46 13.59
C TYR A 448 -25.97 6.88 12.14
N THR A 449 -26.80 7.78 11.59
CA THR A 449 -26.54 8.37 10.27
C THR A 449 -25.22 9.14 10.28
N THR A 450 -24.96 9.91 11.34
CA THR A 450 -23.67 10.60 11.54
C THR A 450 -22.53 9.59 11.66
N PHE A 451 -22.70 8.53 12.42
CA PHE A 451 -21.72 7.47 12.58
C PHE A 451 -21.37 6.78 11.26
N ILE A 452 -22.37 6.39 10.45
CA ILE A 452 -22.13 5.73 9.16
C ILE A 452 -21.44 6.66 8.18
N LYS A 453 -21.76 7.96 8.19
CA LYS A 453 -21.10 8.96 7.35
C LYS A 453 -19.60 9.04 7.64
N GLU A 454 -19.21 9.01 8.91
CA GLU A 454 -17.81 9.18 9.34
C GLU A 454 -17.03 7.85 9.35
N TYR A 455 -17.68 6.74 9.72
CA TYR A 455 -17.03 5.46 10.02
C TYR A 455 -17.57 4.26 9.23
N GLY A 456 -18.51 4.46 8.30
CA GLY A 456 -19.08 3.37 7.50
C GLY A 456 -18.02 2.60 6.69
N SER A 457 -17.12 3.34 6.03
CA SER A 457 -15.99 2.76 5.28
C SER A 457 -15.07 1.89 6.14
N ILE A 458 -14.67 2.37 7.32
CA ILE A 458 -13.80 1.58 8.20
C ILE A 458 -14.53 0.38 8.82
N LEU A 459 -15.85 0.45 9.06
CA LEU A 459 -16.63 -0.73 9.44
C LEU A 459 -16.67 -1.80 8.34
N LYS A 460 -16.73 -1.42 7.07
CA LYS A 460 -16.64 -2.37 5.94
C LYS A 460 -15.29 -3.09 5.95
N LEU A 461 -14.20 -2.38 6.27
CA LEU A 461 -12.88 -3.01 6.50
C LEU A 461 -12.95 -4.06 7.62
N GLY A 462 -13.65 -3.76 8.72
CA GLY A 462 -13.88 -4.72 9.80
C GLY A 462 -14.63 -5.98 9.36
N ALA A 463 -15.62 -5.85 8.47
CA ALA A 463 -16.33 -6.99 7.91
C ALA A 463 -15.46 -7.82 6.94
N ILE A 464 -14.44 -7.21 6.31
CA ILE A 464 -13.47 -7.89 5.46
C ILE A 464 -12.45 -8.66 6.32
N GLU A 465 -11.79 -7.97 7.26
CA GLU A 465 -10.61 -8.47 7.97
C GLU A 465 -10.90 -9.30 9.24
N ASP A 466 -11.98 -9.02 9.97
CA ASP A 466 -12.27 -9.69 11.25
C ASP A 466 -13.29 -10.83 11.08
N ASP A 467 -12.82 -12.00 10.65
CA ASP A 467 -13.62 -13.22 10.51
C ASP A 467 -14.46 -13.53 11.76
N ARG A 468 -13.89 -13.32 12.95
CA ARG A 468 -14.49 -13.70 14.24
C ARG A 468 -15.69 -12.82 14.57
N ASN A 469 -15.61 -11.53 14.24
CA ASN A 469 -16.68 -10.57 14.49
C ASN A 469 -17.50 -10.22 13.23
N ARG A 470 -17.16 -10.76 12.04
CA ARG A 470 -17.81 -10.44 10.76
C ARG A 470 -19.33 -10.42 10.84
N LYS A 471 -19.96 -11.44 11.44
CA LYS A 471 -21.43 -11.49 11.56
C LYS A 471 -21.99 -10.31 12.37
N LYS A 472 -21.31 -9.88 13.43
CA LYS A 472 -21.71 -8.73 14.25
C LYS A 472 -21.46 -7.41 13.53
N VAL A 473 -20.31 -7.27 12.85
CA VAL A 473 -19.98 -6.07 12.09
C VAL A 473 -20.92 -5.90 10.88
N ALA A 474 -21.23 -6.99 10.16
CA ALA A 474 -22.15 -6.99 9.03
C ALA A 474 -23.55 -6.48 9.39
N LYS A 475 -24.04 -6.78 10.60
CA LYS A 475 -25.32 -6.24 11.13
C LYS A 475 -25.33 -4.72 11.26
N LEU A 476 -24.16 -4.12 11.48
CA LEU A 476 -23.98 -2.69 11.64
C LEU A 476 -23.85 -1.96 10.29
N LEU A 477 -23.57 -2.68 9.21
CA LEU A 477 -23.46 -2.08 7.89
C LEU A 477 -24.81 -1.50 7.43
N ARG A 478 -24.71 -0.42 6.65
CA ARG A 478 -25.84 0.30 6.08
C ARG A 478 -25.50 0.64 4.64
N PHE A 479 -26.48 0.46 3.75
CA PHE A 479 -26.31 0.63 2.31
C PHE A 479 -27.49 1.41 1.74
N PRO A 480 -27.26 2.29 0.75
CA PRO A 480 -28.35 2.78 -0.09
C PRO A 480 -29.03 1.59 -0.80
N SER A 481 -30.33 1.69 -1.04
CA SER A 481 -31.13 0.61 -1.63
C SER A 481 -32.17 1.14 -2.62
N SER A 482 -32.60 0.28 -3.56
CA SER A 482 -33.69 0.56 -4.48
C SER A 482 -35.06 0.74 -3.81
N HIS A 483 -35.24 0.25 -2.57
CA HIS A 483 -36.52 0.29 -1.88
C HIS A 483 -36.97 1.70 -1.47
N LYS A 484 -36.06 2.52 -0.91
CA LYS A 484 -36.34 3.90 -0.47
C LYS A 484 -35.19 4.85 -0.83
N PRO A 485 -35.38 5.77 -1.80
CA PRO A 485 -34.37 6.76 -2.16
C PRO A 485 -33.97 7.63 -0.95
N GLY A 486 -32.67 7.91 -0.82
CA GLY A 486 -32.14 8.80 0.22
C GLY A 486 -31.93 8.16 1.59
N ASN A 487 -32.50 6.97 1.84
CA ASN A 487 -32.34 6.27 3.11
C ASN A 487 -31.35 5.11 2.97
N LEU A 488 -30.55 4.92 4.01
CA LEU A 488 -29.72 3.72 4.15
C LEU A 488 -30.55 2.60 4.79
N THR A 489 -30.29 1.36 4.41
CA THR A 489 -30.92 0.16 4.99
C THR A 489 -29.88 -0.83 5.50
N SER A 490 -30.24 -1.62 6.50
CA SER A 490 -29.43 -2.73 6.99
C SER A 490 -29.65 -4.01 6.16
N LEU A 491 -28.75 -4.99 6.32
CA LEU A 491 -28.93 -6.31 5.71
C LEU A 491 -30.12 -7.08 6.31
N ASP A 492 -30.36 -6.95 7.61
CA ASP A 492 -31.52 -7.56 8.29
C ASP A 492 -32.84 -6.98 7.75
N GLU A 493 -32.87 -5.66 7.55
CA GLU A 493 -33.99 -4.97 6.93
C GLU A 493 -34.23 -5.42 5.48
N TYR A 494 -33.17 -5.54 4.67
CA TYR A 494 -33.27 -6.10 3.32
C TYR A 494 -33.87 -7.51 3.35
N ILE A 495 -33.34 -8.39 4.22
CA ILE A 495 -33.81 -9.77 4.36
C ILE A 495 -35.29 -9.81 4.75
N SER A 496 -35.72 -8.95 5.68
CA SER A 496 -37.12 -8.87 6.11
C SER A 496 -38.10 -8.53 4.98
N ARG A 497 -37.62 -7.91 3.90
CA ARG A 497 -38.39 -7.52 2.71
C ARG A 497 -38.13 -8.41 1.50
N MET A 498 -37.29 -9.45 1.63
CA MET A 498 -37.04 -10.38 0.54
C MET A 498 -38.32 -11.07 0.10
N LYS A 499 -38.44 -11.29 -1.21
CA LYS A 499 -39.61 -11.97 -1.78
C LYS A 499 -39.60 -13.45 -1.44
N LYS A 500 -40.78 -14.07 -1.45
CA LYS A 500 -40.92 -15.52 -1.33
C LYS A 500 -40.16 -16.19 -2.48
N GLY A 501 -39.27 -17.14 -2.18
CA GLY A 501 -38.41 -17.81 -3.15
C GLY A 501 -37.06 -17.14 -3.40
N GLN A 502 -36.87 -15.89 -2.96
CA GLN A 502 -35.59 -15.19 -3.10
C GLN A 502 -34.53 -15.79 -2.15
N ASP A 503 -33.42 -16.25 -2.72
CA ASP A 503 -32.29 -16.84 -1.97
C ASP A 503 -30.99 -16.01 -2.06
N LYS A 504 -31.00 -14.92 -2.84
CA LYS A 504 -29.85 -14.01 -3.05
C LYS A 504 -30.14 -12.59 -2.58
N ILE A 505 -29.09 -11.90 -2.11
CA ILE A 505 -29.09 -10.45 -1.90
C ILE A 505 -28.53 -9.82 -3.17
N TYR A 506 -29.38 -9.11 -3.91
CA TYR A 506 -28.94 -8.43 -5.13
C TYR A 506 -28.19 -7.15 -4.78
N VAL A 507 -27.01 -7.01 -5.39
CA VAL A 507 -26.15 -5.84 -5.21
C VAL A 507 -25.73 -5.29 -6.56
N MET A 508 -25.41 -4.02 -6.61
CA MET A 508 -24.72 -3.41 -7.75
C MET A 508 -23.70 -2.39 -7.24
N THR A 509 -22.51 -2.44 -7.84
CA THR A 509 -21.41 -1.52 -7.56
C THR A 509 -21.32 -0.42 -8.62
N GLY A 510 -20.86 0.77 -8.24
CA GLY A 510 -20.69 1.92 -9.13
C GLY A 510 -20.06 3.10 -8.40
N SER A 511 -19.85 4.22 -9.09
CA SER A 511 -19.25 5.42 -8.49
C SER A 511 -20.24 6.30 -7.73
N SER A 512 -21.54 6.16 -8.02
CA SER A 512 -22.63 6.87 -7.34
C SER A 512 -23.96 6.12 -7.40
N VAL A 513 -24.90 6.49 -6.54
CA VAL A 513 -26.26 5.93 -6.56
C VAL A 513 -26.97 6.28 -7.87
N GLU A 514 -26.70 7.47 -8.40
CA GLU A 514 -27.28 7.99 -9.65
C GLU A 514 -26.81 7.18 -10.85
N GLU A 515 -25.51 6.86 -10.94
CA GLU A 515 -24.96 5.99 -11.99
C GLU A 515 -25.58 4.59 -11.91
N ILE A 516 -25.62 3.99 -10.71
CA ILE A 516 -26.17 2.65 -10.50
C ILE A 516 -27.64 2.59 -10.93
N LYS A 517 -28.47 3.58 -10.56
CA LYS A 517 -29.89 3.63 -10.92
C LYS A 517 -30.17 3.65 -12.42
N GLN A 518 -29.24 4.18 -13.22
CA GLN A 518 -29.36 4.25 -14.68
C GLN A 518 -28.82 3.00 -15.39
N SER A 519 -28.28 2.05 -14.63
CA SER A 519 -27.66 0.87 -15.20
C SER A 519 -28.65 -0.08 -15.86
N PRO A 520 -28.31 -0.64 -17.04
CA PRO A 520 -29.12 -1.69 -17.66
C PRO A 520 -29.25 -2.95 -16.79
N PHE A 521 -28.33 -3.19 -15.84
CA PHE A 521 -28.35 -4.40 -15.00
C PHE A 521 -29.48 -4.44 -13.97
N LEU A 522 -30.10 -3.29 -13.68
CA LEU A 522 -31.19 -3.20 -12.72
C LEU A 522 -32.57 -3.42 -13.35
N GLU A 523 -32.66 -3.32 -14.68
CA GLU A 523 -33.92 -3.26 -15.43
C GLU A 523 -34.89 -4.40 -15.06
N ARG A 524 -34.46 -5.67 -15.19
CA ARG A 524 -35.34 -6.80 -14.87
C ARG A 524 -35.56 -6.97 -13.38
N LEU A 525 -34.56 -6.70 -12.55
CA LEU A 525 -34.69 -6.78 -11.09
C LEU A 525 -35.77 -5.81 -10.60
N GLN A 526 -35.73 -4.56 -11.07
CA GLN A 526 -36.73 -3.53 -10.76
C GLN A 526 -38.09 -3.85 -11.36
N ALA A 527 -38.16 -4.31 -12.62
CA ALA A 527 -39.42 -4.70 -13.25
C ALA A 527 -40.10 -5.87 -12.51
N ARG A 528 -39.31 -6.79 -11.95
CA ARG A 528 -39.79 -7.87 -11.08
C ARG A 528 -39.99 -7.41 -9.63
N GLY A 529 -39.66 -6.17 -9.29
CA GLY A 529 -39.79 -5.55 -7.98
C GLY A 529 -38.82 -6.09 -6.91
N TYR A 530 -37.68 -6.65 -7.30
CA TYR A 530 -36.62 -7.04 -6.36
C TYR A 530 -35.90 -5.81 -5.80
N GLU A 531 -35.57 -5.86 -4.51
CA GLU A 531 -34.72 -4.86 -3.87
C GLU A 531 -33.26 -5.08 -4.27
N VAL A 532 -32.52 -3.99 -4.55
CA VAL A 532 -31.09 -4.02 -4.90
C VAL A 532 -30.33 -3.06 -4.00
N LEU A 533 -29.25 -3.53 -3.37
CA LEU A 533 -28.33 -2.66 -2.63
C LEU A 533 -27.37 -1.95 -3.58
N TYR A 534 -27.19 -0.66 -3.38
CA TYR A 534 -26.29 0.17 -4.16
C TYR A 534 -25.00 0.39 -3.40
N LEU A 535 -23.89 -0.02 -3.99
CA LEU A 535 -22.57 -0.05 -3.38
C LEU A 535 -21.66 0.95 -4.09
N THR A 536 -21.35 2.06 -3.43
CA THR A 536 -20.75 3.24 -4.08
C THR A 536 -19.32 3.54 -3.65
N GLU A 537 -18.80 2.82 -2.66
CA GLU A 537 -17.45 3.04 -2.16
C GLU A 537 -16.48 2.00 -2.74
N PRO A 538 -15.21 2.33 -3.03
CA PRO A 538 -14.26 1.36 -3.58
C PRO A 538 -14.08 0.11 -2.73
N ILE A 539 -14.15 0.24 -1.40
CA ILE A 539 -14.07 -0.88 -0.45
C ILE A 539 -15.25 -1.86 -0.58
N ASP A 540 -16.39 -1.44 -1.16
CA ASP A 540 -17.55 -2.31 -1.32
C ASP A 540 -17.29 -3.49 -2.26
N GLU A 541 -16.47 -3.29 -3.30
CA GLU A 541 -16.08 -4.38 -4.18
C GLU A 541 -15.25 -5.44 -3.44
N MET A 542 -14.35 -5.00 -2.55
CA MET A 542 -13.60 -5.91 -1.69
C MET A 542 -14.52 -6.59 -0.66
N LEU A 543 -15.50 -5.85 -0.12
CA LEU A 543 -16.47 -6.37 0.83
C LEU A 543 -17.25 -7.55 0.24
N ILE A 544 -17.82 -7.41 -0.95
CA ILE A 544 -18.61 -8.48 -1.58
C ILE A 544 -17.76 -9.69 -2.00
N GLN A 545 -16.46 -9.49 -2.25
CA GLN A 545 -15.54 -10.57 -2.55
C GLN A 545 -15.17 -11.40 -1.31
N HIS A 546 -14.92 -10.74 -0.17
CA HIS A 546 -14.50 -11.41 1.07
C HIS A 546 -15.68 -11.85 1.94
N MET A 547 -16.85 -11.25 1.76
CA MET A 547 -18.08 -11.62 2.44
C MET A 547 -18.99 -12.37 1.46
N PRO A 548 -18.94 -13.71 1.40
CA PRO A 548 -19.70 -14.49 0.40
C PRO A 548 -21.22 -14.36 0.55
N GLY A 549 -21.70 -13.90 1.71
CA GLY A 549 -23.12 -13.76 1.98
C GLY A 549 -23.39 -13.27 3.40
N TYR A 550 -24.67 -13.13 3.71
CA TYR A 550 -25.17 -12.73 5.02
C TYR A 550 -26.44 -13.52 5.38
N ASP A 551 -26.48 -14.05 6.61
CA ASP A 551 -27.58 -14.87 7.15
C ASP A 551 -28.07 -16.00 6.20
N GLY A 552 -27.12 -16.72 5.60
CA GLY A 552 -27.40 -17.83 4.68
C GLY A 552 -27.81 -17.41 3.26
N LYS A 553 -27.87 -16.11 2.97
CA LYS A 553 -28.13 -15.55 1.63
C LYS A 553 -26.82 -15.10 0.99
N VAL A 554 -26.60 -15.47 -0.27
CA VAL A 554 -25.38 -15.13 -1.01
C VAL A 554 -25.56 -13.78 -1.71
N PHE A 555 -24.50 -12.97 -1.77
CA PHE A 555 -24.53 -11.74 -2.58
C PHE A 555 -24.45 -12.07 -4.06
N GLN A 556 -25.31 -11.46 -4.87
CA GLN A 556 -25.28 -11.58 -6.31
C GLN A 556 -25.17 -10.19 -6.95
N ASN A 557 -24.01 -9.93 -7.57
CA ASN A 557 -23.79 -8.68 -8.29
C ASN A 557 -24.55 -8.71 -9.63
N ALA A 558 -25.43 -7.73 -9.85
CA ALA A 558 -26.25 -7.62 -11.06
C ALA A 558 -25.43 -7.45 -12.35
N ALA A 559 -24.17 -7.02 -12.26
CA ALA A 559 -23.25 -6.84 -13.39
C ALA A 559 -22.33 -8.05 -13.67
N LYS A 560 -22.50 -9.16 -12.93
CA LYS A 560 -21.65 -10.36 -13.05
C LYS A 560 -22.45 -11.62 -13.36
N GLY A 561 -21.77 -12.55 -14.02
CA GLY A 561 -22.15 -13.96 -14.06
C GLY A 561 -23.54 -14.20 -14.62
N ASN A 562 -24.13 -15.35 -14.30
CA ASN A 562 -25.53 -15.63 -14.61
C ASN A 562 -26.44 -15.10 -13.52
N LEU A 563 -27.26 -14.08 -13.83
CA LEU A 563 -28.25 -13.55 -12.90
C LEU A 563 -29.39 -14.57 -12.72
N LYS A 564 -29.68 -14.94 -11.47
CA LYS A 564 -30.79 -15.82 -11.09
C LYS A 564 -31.74 -15.03 -10.21
N PHE A 565 -33.03 -15.24 -10.41
CA PHE A 565 -34.09 -14.54 -9.69
C PHE A 565 -34.62 -15.34 -8.49
N GLY A 566 -34.49 -16.68 -8.53
CA GLY A 566 -34.95 -17.62 -7.49
C GLY A 566 -36.41 -18.04 -7.65
N ASP A 567 -37.13 -17.43 -8.60
CA ASP A 567 -38.54 -17.68 -8.93
C ASP A 567 -38.71 -18.39 -10.29
N GLU A 568 -37.63 -18.84 -10.92
CA GLU A 568 -37.68 -19.49 -12.23
C GLU A 568 -38.33 -20.89 -12.14
N THR A 569 -39.50 -21.02 -12.77
CA THR A 569 -40.18 -22.30 -12.96
C THR A 569 -39.51 -23.11 -14.06
N ASP A 570 -39.71 -24.43 -14.08
CA ASP A 570 -39.18 -25.29 -15.14
C ASP A 570 -39.74 -24.89 -16.52
N GLU A 571 -41.01 -24.48 -16.60
CA GLU A 571 -41.62 -23.90 -17.80
C GLU A 571 -40.87 -22.64 -18.29
N SER A 572 -40.55 -21.70 -17.37
CA SER A 572 -39.84 -20.48 -17.75
C SER A 572 -38.41 -20.73 -18.23
N LYS A 573 -37.76 -21.78 -17.71
CA LYS A 573 -36.43 -22.22 -18.18
C LYS A 573 -36.52 -22.83 -19.57
N GLU A 574 -37.50 -23.70 -19.82
CA GLU A 574 -37.73 -24.28 -21.14
C GLU A 574 -38.05 -23.21 -22.19
N GLU A 575 -38.87 -22.22 -21.86
CA GLU A 575 -39.15 -21.08 -22.74
C GLU A 575 -37.88 -20.27 -23.04
N PHE A 576 -37.04 -20.03 -22.03
CA PHE A 576 -35.78 -19.32 -22.23
C PHE A 576 -34.79 -20.09 -23.11
N GLU A 577 -34.71 -21.42 -22.97
CA GLU A 577 -33.87 -22.25 -23.85
C GLU A 577 -34.39 -22.26 -25.30
N LYS A 578 -35.70 -22.23 -25.52
CA LYS A 578 -36.28 -22.04 -26.86
C LYS A 578 -35.86 -20.70 -27.46
N ILE A 579 -35.98 -19.61 -26.71
CA ILE A 579 -35.54 -18.28 -27.16
C ILE A 579 -34.04 -18.30 -27.49
N LYS A 580 -33.19 -18.93 -26.68
CA LYS A 580 -31.76 -19.07 -27.02
C LYS A 580 -31.58 -19.75 -28.37
N SER A 581 -32.30 -20.84 -28.64
CA SER A 581 -32.19 -21.57 -29.89
C SER A 581 -32.58 -20.74 -31.12
N GLU A 582 -33.57 -19.86 -31.01
CA GLU A 582 -34.01 -18.97 -32.08
C GLU A 582 -32.97 -17.91 -32.47
N PHE A 583 -32.07 -17.55 -31.55
CA PHE A 583 -31.11 -16.47 -31.74
C PHE A 583 -29.68 -16.95 -32.06
N ILE A 584 -29.42 -18.26 -32.08
CA ILE A 584 -28.09 -18.85 -32.34
C ILE A 584 -27.42 -18.19 -33.56
N ARG A 585 -28.17 -18.06 -34.66
CA ARG A 585 -27.64 -17.50 -35.91
C ARG A 585 -27.17 -16.06 -35.75
N LEU A 586 -27.93 -15.21 -35.05
CA LEU A 586 -27.52 -13.83 -34.77
C LEU A 586 -26.31 -13.81 -33.81
N GLN A 587 -26.31 -14.66 -32.79
CA GLN A 587 -25.19 -14.76 -31.84
C GLN A 587 -23.89 -15.11 -32.57
N ASP A 588 -23.90 -16.07 -33.49
CA ASP A 588 -22.74 -16.49 -34.27
C ASP A 588 -22.20 -15.34 -35.14
N TRP A 589 -23.09 -14.59 -35.82
CA TRP A 589 -22.68 -13.42 -36.61
C TRP A 589 -22.09 -12.30 -35.77
N MET A 590 -22.71 -11.99 -34.63
CA MET A 590 -22.19 -10.98 -33.70
C MET A 590 -20.87 -11.44 -33.07
N GLN A 591 -20.75 -12.72 -32.72
CA GLN A 591 -19.53 -13.32 -32.19
C GLN A 591 -18.39 -13.24 -33.20
N ALA A 592 -18.64 -13.56 -34.47
CA ALA A 592 -17.65 -13.45 -35.54
C ALA A 592 -17.21 -11.98 -35.75
N THR A 593 -18.16 -11.05 -35.71
CA THR A 593 -17.88 -9.60 -35.87
C THR A 593 -17.05 -9.05 -34.70
N LEU A 594 -17.31 -9.52 -33.48
CA LEU A 594 -16.72 -8.99 -32.24
C LEU A 594 -15.66 -9.93 -31.63
N ILE A 595 -15.12 -10.87 -32.41
CA ILE A 595 -14.26 -11.96 -31.90
C ILE A 595 -13.03 -11.47 -31.12
N GLU A 596 -12.50 -10.29 -31.46
CA GLU A 596 -11.36 -9.69 -30.77
C GLU A 596 -11.74 -8.96 -29.46
N TYR A 597 -13.02 -8.66 -29.28
CA TYR A 597 -13.53 -7.74 -28.27
C TYR A 597 -14.27 -8.46 -27.14
N VAL A 598 -15.08 -9.47 -27.47
CA VAL A 598 -15.92 -10.21 -26.51
C VAL A 598 -15.54 -11.68 -26.45
N GLU A 599 -15.72 -12.28 -25.28
CA GLU A 599 -15.53 -13.71 -25.08
C GLU A 599 -16.70 -14.47 -25.70
N LYS A 600 -17.92 -13.99 -25.44
CA LYS A 600 -19.15 -14.64 -25.85
C LYS A 600 -20.27 -13.63 -26.08
N VAL A 601 -21.17 -13.94 -27.02
CA VAL A 601 -22.47 -13.27 -27.17
C VAL A 601 -23.59 -14.18 -26.64
N GLU A 602 -24.39 -13.69 -25.69
CA GLU A 602 -25.43 -14.47 -25.01
C GLU A 602 -26.79 -13.75 -24.98
N ILE A 603 -27.87 -14.52 -24.87
CA ILE A 603 -29.21 -13.96 -24.66
C ILE A 603 -29.35 -13.54 -23.20
N SER A 604 -29.74 -12.29 -23.00
CA SER A 604 -29.97 -11.74 -21.67
C SER A 604 -31.28 -12.21 -21.06
N ASN A 605 -31.23 -12.56 -19.77
CA ASN A 605 -32.41 -12.64 -18.92
C ASN A 605 -32.60 -11.41 -18.01
N ARG A 606 -31.64 -10.46 -17.99
CA ARG A 606 -31.62 -9.29 -17.08
C ARG A 606 -32.04 -7.97 -17.71
N LEU A 607 -32.08 -7.88 -19.04
CA LEU A 607 -32.49 -6.67 -19.76
C LEU A 607 -34.01 -6.62 -19.97
N THR A 608 -34.57 -5.41 -20.05
CA THR A 608 -35.96 -5.14 -20.45
C THR A 608 -36.01 -4.14 -21.61
N THR A 609 -35.45 -2.95 -21.41
CA THR A 609 -35.50 -1.82 -22.36
C THR A 609 -34.19 -1.62 -23.10
N SER A 610 -33.06 -2.04 -22.53
CA SER A 610 -31.77 -1.88 -23.20
C SER A 610 -31.55 -2.96 -24.26
N PRO A 611 -30.92 -2.64 -25.41
CA PRO A 611 -30.64 -3.62 -26.46
C PRO A 611 -29.55 -4.60 -26.06
N CYS A 612 -28.50 -4.11 -25.41
CA CYS A 612 -27.31 -4.87 -25.07
C CYS A 612 -26.73 -4.42 -23.72
N ALA A 613 -25.94 -5.28 -23.10
CA ALA A 613 -25.08 -4.94 -21.95
C ALA A 613 -23.80 -5.79 -21.94
N ILE A 614 -22.74 -5.30 -21.31
CA ILE A 614 -21.47 -6.00 -21.16
C ILE A 614 -21.33 -6.47 -19.72
N ILE A 615 -21.30 -7.77 -19.50
CA ILE A 615 -21.14 -8.35 -18.16
C ILE A 615 -19.74 -8.90 -17.94
N ALA A 616 -19.31 -8.85 -16.69
CA ALA A 616 -18.14 -9.59 -16.26
C ALA A 616 -18.50 -11.07 -16.00
N GLN A 617 -17.52 -11.95 -16.18
CA GLN A 617 -17.62 -13.33 -15.67
C GLN A 617 -17.71 -13.33 -14.14
N ASP A 618 -18.10 -14.46 -13.53
CA ASP A 618 -18.27 -14.59 -12.07
C ASP A 618 -17.06 -14.06 -11.28
N TRP A 619 -15.85 -14.40 -11.72
CA TRP A 619 -14.58 -14.01 -11.11
C TRP A 619 -13.92 -12.78 -11.76
N GLY A 620 -14.51 -12.25 -12.84
CA GLY A 620 -13.93 -11.13 -13.59
C GLY A 620 -14.14 -9.78 -12.92
N TRP A 621 -13.42 -8.76 -13.40
CA TRP A 621 -13.62 -7.38 -12.96
C TRP A 621 -14.84 -6.75 -13.62
N THR A 622 -15.67 -6.10 -12.80
CA THR A 622 -16.75 -5.21 -13.25
C THR A 622 -16.14 -3.94 -13.86
N GLY A 623 -16.94 -3.17 -14.61
CA GLY A 623 -16.50 -1.86 -15.10
C GLY A 623 -16.08 -0.91 -13.98
N ASN A 624 -16.78 -0.95 -12.84
CA ASN A 624 -16.40 -0.17 -11.65
C ASN A 624 -15.06 -0.63 -11.05
N MET A 625 -14.82 -1.94 -10.94
CA MET A 625 -13.54 -2.47 -10.49
C MET A 625 -12.39 -2.09 -11.43
N GLU A 626 -12.59 -2.18 -12.75
CA GLU A 626 -11.59 -1.73 -13.73
C GLU A 626 -11.23 -0.25 -13.56
N LYS A 627 -12.22 0.62 -13.33
CA LYS A 627 -12.00 2.04 -13.03
C LYS A 627 -11.17 2.24 -11.75
N ILE A 628 -11.53 1.54 -10.66
CA ILE A 628 -10.83 1.62 -9.38
C ILE A 628 -9.37 1.18 -9.54
N MET A 629 -9.15 0.01 -10.16
CA MET A 629 -7.82 -0.57 -10.36
C MET A 629 -6.95 0.28 -11.31
N ALA A 630 -7.56 0.90 -12.33
CA ALA A 630 -6.85 1.81 -13.22
C ALA A 630 -6.40 3.10 -12.54
N ALA A 631 -7.14 3.56 -11.52
CA ALA A 631 -6.86 4.78 -10.76
C ALA A 631 -5.85 4.59 -9.62
N GLN A 632 -5.54 3.36 -9.21
CA GLN A 632 -4.54 3.10 -8.18
C GLN A 632 -3.13 3.41 -8.70
N THR A 633 -2.42 4.27 -7.96
CA THR A 633 -1.09 4.82 -8.33
C THR A 633 0.06 3.82 -8.15
N PHE A 634 -0.15 2.73 -7.41
CA PHE A 634 0.85 1.68 -7.17
C PHE A 634 0.76 0.57 -8.22
N LYS A 635 0.75 0.95 -9.50
CA LYS A 635 0.96 -0.02 -10.58
C LYS A 635 2.39 -0.54 -10.46
N GLN A 636 2.57 -1.71 -9.85
CA GLN A 636 3.72 -2.53 -10.19
C GLN A 636 3.51 -2.95 -11.64
N GLU A 637 4.36 -2.49 -12.55
CA GLU A 637 4.22 -2.70 -14.00
C GLU A 637 4.11 -4.19 -14.39
N ASP A 638 4.48 -5.10 -13.48
CA ASP A 638 4.48 -6.55 -13.65
C ASP A 638 3.50 -7.33 -12.74
N ASP A 639 2.41 -6.71 -12.25
CA ASP A 639 1.36 -7.51 -11.58
C ASP A 639 0.60 -8.36 -12.60
N ILE A 640 0.98 -9.64 -12.68
CA ILE A 640 0.42 -10.67 -13.57
C ILE A 640 -1.09 -10.80 -13.38
N MET A 641 -1.58 -10.70 -12.14
CA MET A 641 -3.00 -10.82 -11.82
C MET A 641 -3.77 -9.59 -12.30
N GLN A 642 -3.23 -8.39 -12.07
CA GLN A 642 -3.82 -7.14 -12.54
C GLN A 642 -3.95 -7.13 -14.07
N ASN A 643 -2.88 -7.52 -14.76
CA ASN A 643 -2.84 -7.61 -16.22
C ASN A 643 -3.79 -8.67 -16.79
N PHE A 644 -3.94 -9.82 -16.10
CA PHE A 644 -4.88 -10.87 -16.49
C PHE A 644 -6.33 -10.37 -16.48
N PHE A 645 -6.78 -9.78 -15.37
CA PHE A 645 -8.17 -9.32 -15.24
C PHE A 645 -8.50 -8.12 -16.14
N ALA A 646 -7.55 -7.20 -16.32
CA ALA A 646 -7.71 -6.05 -17.21
C ALA A 646 -7.83 -6.46 -18.69
N LYS A 647 -7.15 -7.53 -19.13
CA LYS A 647 -7.20 -8.03 -20.51
C LYS A 647 -8.31 -9.05 -20.75
N GLN A 648 -8.98 -9.52 -19.70
CA GLN A 648 -10.04 -10.53 -19.81
C GLN A 648 -11.18 -10.02 -20.71
N LYS A 649 -11.50 -10.78 -21.75
CA LYS A 649 -12.66 -10.49 -22.59
C LYS A 649 -13.96 -10.68 -21.80
N LYS A 650 -14.95 -9.86 -22.12
CA LYS A 650 -16.23 -9.79 -21.40
C LYS A 650 -17.34 -10.43 -22.23
N ILE A 651 -18.52 -10.65 -21.63
CA ILE A 651 -19.66 -11.25 -22.32
C ILE A 651 -20.60 -10.14 -22.76
N LEU A 652 -21.01 -10.16 -24.02
CA LEU A 652 -22.06 -9.30 -24.55
C LEU A 652 -23.41 -10.01 -24.40
N GLU A 653 -24.27 -9.50 -23.54
CA GLU A 653 -25.65 -9.94 -23.47
C GLU A 653 -26.54 -9.11 -24.41
N ILE A 654 -27.40 -9.77 -25.18
CA ILE A 654 -28.37 -9.13 -26.08
C ILE A 654 -29.81 -9.37 -25.60
N ASN A 655 -30.67 -8.36 -25.73
CA ASN A 655 -32.06 -8.43 -25.30
C ASN A 655 -32.94 -9.00 -26.43
N PRO A 656 -33.52 -10.20 -26.26
CA PRO A 656 -34.30 -10.85 -27.31
C PRO A 656 -35.63 -10.15 -27.62
N LYS A 657 -36.06 -9.20 -26.76
CA LYS A 657 -37.32 -8.46 -26.94
C LYS A 657 -37.11 -7.07 -27.53
N HIS A 658 -35.87 -6.62 -27.71
CA HIS A 658 -35.60 -5.27 -28.17
C HIS A 658 -35.78 -5.14 -29.69
N PRO A 659 -36.50 -4.10 -30.20
CA PRO A 659 -36.78 -3.96 -31.64
C PRO A 659 -35.53 -3.97 -32.53
N LEU A 660 -34.44 -3.31 -32.11
CA LEU A 660 -33.18 -3.32 -32.86
C LEU A 660 -32.55 -4.72 -32.95
N ILE A 661 -32.64 -5.51 -31.88
CA ILE A 661 -32.09 -6.87 -31.86
C ILE A 661 -32.94 -7.80 -32.74
N LEU A 662 -34.27 -7.63 -32.72
CA LEU A 662 -35.18 -8.35 -33.62
C LEU A 662 -34.94 -7.99 -35.10
N ALA A 663 -34.65 -6.73 -35.41
CA ALA A 663 -34.30 -6.31 -36.76
C ALA A 663 -32.98 -6.94 -37.24
N LEU A 664 -31.97 -7.02 -36.37
CA LEU A 664 -30.72 -7.73 -36.65
C LEU A 664 -30.93 -9.24 -36.79
N LEU A 665 -31.79 -9.84 -35.95
CA LEU A 665 -32.17 -11.25 -36.05
C LEU A 665 -32.77 -11.56 -37.42
N LYS A 666 -33.68 -10.71 -37.90
CA LYS A 666 -34.27 -10.84 -39.24
C LYS A 666 -33.19 -10.82 -40.32
N LYS A 667 -32.29 -9.84 -40.30
CA LYS A 667 -31.15 -9.75 -41.24
C LYS A 667 -30.27 -11.00 -41.19
N ALA A 668 -29.98 -11.53 -40.00
CA ALA A 668 -29.19 -12.74 -39.83
C ALA A 668 -29.90 -13.98 -40.41
N ASN A 669 -31.21 -14.11 -40.19
CA ASN A 669 -32.02 -15.22 -40.71
C ASN A 669 -32.19 -15.18 -42.23
N ASP A 670 -32.29 -13.98 -42.81
CA ASP A 670 -32.34 -13.74 -44.25
C ASP A 670 -30.96 -13.87 -44.93
N GLU A 671 -29.92 -14.28 -44.19
CA GLU A 671 -28.51 -14.38 -44.63
C GLU A 671 -27.92 -13.07 -45.17
N ASN A 672 -28.50 -11.93 -44.78
CA ASN A 672 -28.15 -10.60 -45.27
C ASN A 672 -27.51 -9.75 -44.15
N PHE A 673 -26.45 -10.28 -43.55
CA PHE A 673 -25.65 -9.58 -42.55
C PHE A 673 -24.60 -8.69 -43.23
N ASP A 674 -25.11 -7.63 -43.84
CA ASP A 674 -24.36 -6.61 -44.59
C ASP A 674 -23.47 -5.73 -43.71
N ASP A 675 -22.68 -4.85 -44.34
CA ASP A 675 -21.77 -3.94 -43.63
C ASP A 675 -22.52 -3.02 -42.67
N THR A 676 -23.76 -2.62 -43.00
CA THR A 676 -24.62 -1.86 -42.09
C THR A 676 -24.94 -2.65 -40.82
N ALA A 677 -25.23 -3.96 -40.92
CA ALA A 677 -25.46 -4.82 -39.75
C ALA A 677 -24.19 -4.98 -38.89
N ARG A 678 -23.02 -5.10 -39.52
CA ARG A 678 -21.71 -5.16 -38.83
C ARG A 678 -21.40 -3.87 -38.08
N GLU A 679 -21.54 -2.73 -38.74
CA GLU A 679 -21.34 -1.40 -38.13
C GLU A 679 -22.33 -1.17 -36.98
N THR A 680 -23.60 -1.56 -37.15
CA THR A 680 -24.61 -1.49 -36.09
C THR A 680 -24.21 -2.37 -34.90
N THR A 681 -23.63 -3.54 -35.15
CA THR A 681 -23.14 -4.45 -34.10
C THR A 681 -22.00 -3.83 -33.30
N PHE A 682 -21.04 -3.19 -33.96
CA PHE A 682 -19.97 -2.44 -33.27
C PHE A 682 -20.53 -1.34 -32.39
N ILE A 683 -21.46 -0.53 -32.91
CA ILE A 683 -22.05 0.58 -32.15
C ILE A 683 -22.87 0.07 -30.97
N LEU A 684 -23.63 -1.03 -31.13
CA LEU A 684 -24.34 -1.66 -30.02
C LEU A 684 -23.37 -2.16 -28.94
N TYR A 685 -22.25 -2.75 -29.33
CA TYR A 685 -21.20 -3.19 -28.41
C TYR A 685 -20.55 -2.00 -27.67
N GLU A 686 -20.15 -0.96 -28.39
CA GLU A 686 -19.48 0.22 -27.83
C GLU A 686 -20.40 1.01 -26.90
N THR A 687 -21.64 1.22 -27.29
CA THR A 687 -22.65 1.84 -26.42
C THR A 687 -22.95 0.97 -25.19
N ALA A 688 -22.96 -0.36 -25.34
CA ALA A 688 -23.11 -1.28 -24.21
C ALA A 688 -21.92 -1.22 -23.25
N LEU A 689 -20.67 -1.10 -23.73
CA LEU A 689 -19.48 -0.89 -22.88
C LEU A 689 -19.65 0.34 -21.99
N ILE A 690 -19.96 1.49 -22.60
CA ILE A 690 -20.14 2.77 -21.90
C ILE A 690 -21.21 2.64 -20.82
N ARG A 691 -22.40 2.12 -21.20
CA ARG A 691 -23.53 1.95 -20.26
C ARG A 691 -23.27 0.92 -19.16
N SER A 692 -22.34 0.00 -19.40
CA SER A 692 -21.92 -1.02 -18.43
C SER A 692 -20.74 -0.58 -17.57
N GLY A 693 -20.25 0.65 -17.76
CA GLY A 693 -19.18 1.25 -16.97
C GLY A 693 -17.77 0.86 -17.40
N TYR A 694 -17.59 0.30 -18.60
CA TYR A 694 -16.26 -0.01 -19.16
C TYR A 694 -15.75 1.13 -20.04
N SER A 695 -14.42 1.24 -20.13
CA SER A 695 -13.77 2.18 -21.04
C SER A 695 -13.77 1.64 -22.47
N LEU A 696 -13.93 2.54 -23.44
CA LEU A 696 -13.70 2.21 -24.84
C LEU A 696 -12.21 2.01 -25.10
N LYS A 697 -11.87 1.02 -25.94
CA LYS A 697 -10.50 0.81 -26.42
C LYS A 697 -10.12 1.80 -27.52
N ASP A 698 -11.07 2.16 -28.39
CA ASP A 698 -10.88 3.03 -29.54
C ASP A 698 -11.94 4.15 -29.55
N ASN A 699 -11.62 5.27 -28.91
CA ASN A 699 -12.50 6.44 -28.84
C ASN A 699 -12.72 7.08 -30.22
N LEU A 700 -11.69 7.09 -31.07
CA LEU A 700 -11.75 7.75 -32.37
C LEU A 700 -12.61 6.93 -33.34
N GLY A 701 -12.43 5.61 -33.38
CA GLY A 701 -13.25 4.73 -34.20
C GLY A 701 -14.73 4.79 -33.85
N PHE A 702 -15.07 4.85 -32.55
CA PHE A 702 -16.47 5.06 -32.12
C PHE A 702 -17.01 6.40 -32.63
N ALA A 703 -16.26 7.50 -32.48
CA ALA A 703 -16.67 8.81 -32.95
C ALA A 703 -16.87 8.85 -34.47
N THR A 704 -15.96 8.25 -35.24
CA THR A 704 -16.07 8.13 -36.70
C THR A 704 -17.28 7.31 -37.12
N ARG A 705 -17.60 6.21 -36.42
CA ARG A 705 -18.82 5.42 -36.65
C ARG A 705 -20.09 6.23 -36.40
N VAL A 706 -20.13 6.98 -35.30
CA VAL A 706 -21.28 7.86 -34.98
C VAL A 706 -21.44 8.95 -36.04
N GLU A 707 -20.35 9.59 -36.45
CA GLU A 707 -20.36 10.61 -37.50
C GLU A 707 -20.88 10.02 -38.83
N LYS A 708 -20.39 8.85 -39.24
CA LYS A 708 -20.83 8.15 -40.45
C LYS A 708 -22.35 7.90 -40.44
N ILE A 709 -22.92 7.51 -39.29
CA ILE A 709 -24.37 7.36 -39.14
C ILE A 709 -25.10 8.69 -39.25
N LEU A 710 -24.62 9.73 -38.58
CA LEU A 710 -25.26 11.05 -38.62
C LEU A 710 -25.25 11.63 -40.04
N ARG A 711 -24.12 11.52 -40.74
CA ARG A 711 -24.00 11.91 -42.16
C ARG A 711 -24.98 11.13 -43.03
N SER A 712 -24.99 9.80 -42.92
CA SER A 712 -25.91 8.96 -43.69
C SER A 712 -27.38 9.28 -43.42
N ASN A 713 -27.74 9.55 -42.16
CA ASN A 713 -29.11 9.88 -41.76
C ASN A 713 -29.57 11.25 -42.30
N LEU A 714 -28.66 12.22 -42.28
CA LEU A 714 -28.90 13.57 -42.82
C LEU A 714 -28.75 13.66 -44.34
N GLY A 715 -28.36 12.57 -45.01
CA GLY A 715 -28.07 12.56 -46.45
C GLY A 715 -26.80 13.33 -46.82
N VAL A 716 -25.89 13.54 -45.87
CA VAL A 716 -24.58 14.16 -46.10
C VAL A 716 -23.63 13.11 -46.66
N ASP A 717 -22.97 13.44 -47.75
CA ASP A 717 -21.97 12.57 -48.37
C ASP A 717 -20.82 12.26 -47.38
N LEU A 718 -20.39 10.99 -47.31
CA LEU A 718 -19.34 10.57 -46.38
C LEU A 718 -17.98 11.19 -46.72
N ASP A 719 -17.77 11.61 -47.95
CA ASP A 719 -16.58 12.30 -48.45
C ASP A 719 -16.74 13.84 -48.46
N ALA A 720 -17.87 14.37 -47.97
CA ALA A 720 -18.09 15.81 -47.84
C ALA A 720 -17.00 16.47 -46.97
N LYS A 721 -16.37 17.52 -47.51
CA LYS A 721 -15.29 18.31 -46.89
C LYS A 721 -15.81 19.65 -46.36
N ILE A 722 -15.05 20.27 -45.46
CA ILE A 722 -15.35 21.57 -44.84
C ILE A 722 -15.46 22.65 -45.93
N GLU A 723 -16.60 23.35 -45.98
CA GLU A 723 -16.94 24.29 -47.06
C GLU A 723 -16.36 25.69 -46.84
N GLU A 724 -15.20 25.97 -47.42
CA GLU A 724 -14.64 27.33 -47.53
C GLU A 724 -15.56 28.31 -48.30
N LEU A 725 -16.46 27.77 -49.11
CA LEU A 725 -17.44 28.51 -49.91
C LEU A 725 -18.38 29.35 -49.03
N ARG A 726 -18.71 28.83 -47.84
CA ARG A 726 -19.61 29.48 -46.88
C ARG A 726 -18.95 30.67 -46.20
N ASP A 727 -17.66 30.56 -45.88
CA ASP A 727 -16.88 31.63 -45.24
C ASP A 727 -16.71 32.83 -46.18
N LEU A 728 -16.45 32.59 -47.47
CA LEU A 728 -16.41 33.65 -48.49
C LEU A 728 -17.77 34.31 -48.74
N GLY A 729 -18.87 33.56 -48.57
CA GLY A 729 -20.23 34.09 -48.72
C GLY A 729 -20.68 34.95 -47.53
N HIS A 730 -20.19 34.68 -46.33
CA HIS A 730 -20.60 35.38 -45.11
C HIS A 730 -19.77 36.65 -44.82
N ASP A 731 -18.48 36.65 -45.12
CA ASP A 731 -17.58 37.80 -44.95
C ASP A 731 -16.64 37.95 -46.17
N PRO A 732 -17.17 38.36 -47.34
CA PRO A 732 -16.38 38.48 -48.55
C PRO A 732 -15.33 39.60 -48.39
N PRO A 733 -14.06 39.36 -48.76
CA PRO A 733 -13.07 40.43 -48.77
C PRO A 733 -13.55 41.58 -49.66
N SER A 734 -13.53 42.82 -49.15
CA SER A 734 -14.17 43.99 -49.78
C SER A 734 -13.73 44.30 -51.22
N SER A 735 -12.60 43.74 -51.68
CA SER A 735 -12.04 43.92 -53.03
C SER A 735 -11.80 42.60 -53.77
N CYS A 736 -12.29 41.47 -53.25
CA CYS A 736 -12.07 40.17 -53.86
C CYS A 736 -13.38 39.35 -53.94
N SER A 737 -13.45 38.46 -54.92
CA SER A 737 -14.44 37.38 -54.94
C SER A 737 -13.74 36.09 -55.34
N ALA A 738 -14.26 34.94 -54.90
CA ALA A 738 -13.81 33.64 -55.39
C ALA A 738 -14.95 32.63 -55.32
N GLY A 739 -14.92 31.67 -56.25
CA GLY A 739 -15.87 30.57 -56.28
C GLY A 739 -15.50 29.51 -57.33
N PRO A 740 -16.14 28.34 -57.28
CA PRO A 740 -15.87 27.21 -58.16
C PRO A 740 -16.21 27.53 -59.61
N ILE A 741 -15.46 26.92 -60.52
CA ILE A 741 -15.72 26.98 -61.96
C ILE A 741 -16.65 25.82 -62.30
N GLY A 742 -17.94 26.10 -62.51
CA GLY A 742 -18.96 25.07 -62.74
C GLY A 742 -19.21 24.24 -61.47
N ASP A 743 -19.28 22.91 -61.63
CA ASP A 743 -19.54 21.97 -60.53
C ASP A 743 -18.25 21.44 -59.86
N ASP A 744 -17.06 21.86 -60.33
CA ASP A 744 -15.79 21.41 -59.77
C ASP A 744 -15.39 22.22 -58.53
N LEU A 745 -15.58 21.61 -57.35
CA LEU A 745 -15.24 22.21 -56.06
C LEU A 745 -13.73 22.37 -55.81
N PHE A 746 -12.86 21.76 -56.62
CA PHE A 746 -11.38 21.84 -56.49
C PHE A 746 -10.74 22.87 -57.42
N HIS A 747 -11.49 23.46 -58.34
CA HIS A 747 -11.00 24.50 -59.25
C HIS A 747 -11.85 25.75 -59.14
N TRP A 748 -11.28 26.79 -58.55
CA TRP A 748 -11.96 28.06 -58.35
C TRP A 748 -11.36 29.16 -59.23
N GLN A 749 -12.20 30.12 -59.57
CA GLN A 749 -11.78 31.39 -60.12
C GLN A 749 -11.95 32.45 -59.04
N ALA A 750 -10.91 33.26 -58.84
CA ALA A 750 -10.96 34.44 -58.01
C ALA A 750 -10.80 35.70 -58.84
N THR A 751 -11.42 36.78 -58.37
CA THR A 751 -11.31 38.12 -58.93
C THR A 751 -10.77 39.05 -57.85
N ILE A 752 -9.76 39.84 -58.17
CA ILE A 752 -9.21 40.89 -57.32
C ILE A 752 -9.36 42.23 -58.03
N MET A 753 -10.00 43.19 -57.35
CA MET A 753 -10.01 44.59 -57.75
C MET A 753 -8.67 45.21 -57.35
N GLY A 754 -8.00 45.85 -58.30
CA GLY A 754 -6.70 46.49 -58.05
C GLY A 754 -6.78 47.53 -56.93
N PRO A 755 -5.90 47.47 -55.92
CA PRO A 755 -5.95 48.38 -54.76
C PRO A 755 -5.84 49.85 -55.15
N SER A 756 -6.63 50.72 -54.52
CA SER A 756 -6.76 52.14 -54.88
C SER A 756 -5.45 52.93 -54.82
N ASP A 757 -4.58 52.59 -53.87
CA ASP A 757 -3.29 53.26 -53.62
C ASP A 757 -2.11 52.56 -54.30
N SER A 758 -2.37 51.77 -55.35
CA SER A 758 -1.37 51.00 -56.09
C SER A 758 -1.38 51.36 -57.58
N PRO A 759 -0.32 51.06 -58.35
CA PRO A 759 -0.34 51.22 -59.81
C PRO A 759 -1.35 50.28 -60.52
N TYR A 760 -1.98 49.38 -59.77
CA TYR A 760 -3.01 48.45 -60.23
C TYR A 760 -4.43 48.99 -60.07
N SER A 761 -4.59 50.16 -59.45
CA SER A 761 -5.87 50.83 -59.22
C SER A 761 -6.73 50.91 -60.49
N GLY A 762 -7.99 50.51 -60.37
CA GLY A 762 -8.96 50.48 -61.47
C GLY A 762 -8.86 49.26 -62.39
N GLY A 763 -7.90 48.36 -62.18
CA GLY A 763 -7.82 47.06 -62.87
C GLY A 763 -8.64 45.96 -62.22
N VAL A 764 -9.06 44.97 -63.02
CA VAL A 764 -9.72 43.72 -62.58
C VAL A 764 -8.81 42.55 -62.93
N PHE A 765 -8.36 41.81 -61.93
CA PHE A 765 -7.43 40.70 -62.08
C PHE A 765 -8.12 39.38 -61.78
N PHE A 766 -8.03 38.43 -62.71
CA PHE A 766 -8.53 37.09 -62.54
C PHE A 766 -7.40 36.15 -62.12
N LEU A 767 -7.72 35.24 -61.22
CA LEU A 767 -6.82 34.22 -60.68
C LEU A 767 -7.52 32.85 -60.75
N ALA A 768 -6.73 31.82 -60.98
CA ALA A 768 -7.15 30.43 -60.83
C ALA A 768 -6.59 29.89 -59.50
N ILE A 769 -7.46 29.23 -58.74
CA ILE A 769 -7.13 28.56 -57.47
C ILE A 769 -7.40 27.06 -57.66
N HIS A 770 -6.40 26.24 -57.37
CA HIS A 770 -6.52 24.78 -57.43
C HIS A 770 -6.24 24.17 -56.06
N PHE A 771 -7.21 23.43 -55.55
CA PHE A 771 -7.12 22.77 -54.25
C PHE A 771 -6.54 21.36 -54.41
N PRO A 772 -5.47 21.01 -53.69
CA PRO A 772 -4.97 19.64 -53.68
C PRO A 772 -5.93 18.71 -52.91
N THR A 773 -5.83 17.40 -53.14
CA THR A 773 -6.72 16.41 -52.51
C THR A 773 -6.61 16.37 -50.98
N ASP A 774 -5.47 16.79 -50.43
CA ASP A 774 -5.14 16.85 -49.00
C ASP A 774 -5.29 18.26 -48.39
N TYR A 775 -5.95 19.18 -49.10
CA TYR A 775 -6.41 20.45 -48.52
C TYR A 775 -7.31 20.21 -47.28
N PRO A 776 -7.17 20.97 -46.17
CA PRO A 776 -6.36 22.19 -45.98
C PRO A 776 -4.94 21.94 -45.46
N PHE A 777 -4.46 20.70 -45.41
CA PHE A 777 -3.12 20.40 -44.89
C PHE A 777 -1.98 20.76 -45.85
N LYS A 778 -2.27 20.88 -47.15
CA LYS A 778 -1.39 21.52 -48.14
C LYS A 778 -2.01 22.80 -48.70
N PRO A 779 -1.19 23.81 -49.05
CA PRO A 779 -1.68 25.06 -49.60
C PRO A 779 -2.34 24.86 -50.97
N PRO A 780 -3.32 25.71 -51.33
CA PRO A 780 -3.87 25.74 -52.66
C PRO A 780 -2.84 26.36 -53.62
N LYS A 781 -2.87 25.96 -54.90
CA LYS A 781 -2.08 26.62 -55.93
C LYS A 781 -2.85 27.79 -56.49
N VAL A 782 -2.31 29.00 -56.36
CA VAL A 782 -2.94 30.24 -56.84
C VAL A 782 -2.09 30.89 -57.92
N ASN A 783 -2.67 31.10 -59.10
CA ASN A 783 -2.00 31.73 -60.24
C ASN A 783 -2.86 32.85 -60.83
N PHE A 784 -2.25 33.98 -61.17
CA PHE A 784 -2.90 35.01 -61.98
C PHE A 784 -3.13 34.50 -63.41
N THR A 785 -4.38 34.57 -63.87
CA THR A 785 -4.71 34.37 -65.29
C THR A 785 -4.62 35.69 -66.06
N THR A 786 -4.84 36.82 -65.39
CA THR A 786 -4.61 38.15 -65.95
C THR A 786 -3.12 38.49 -65.90
N ARG A 787 -2.54 38.91 -67.03
CA ARG A 787 -1.13 39.34 -67.07
C ARG A 787 -0.91 40.60 -66.24
N ILE A 788 0.15 40.60 -65.43
CA ILE A 788 0.47 41.69 -64.51
C ILE A 788 1.98 41.95 -64.49
N TYR A 789 2.36 43.21 -64.35
CA TYR A 789 3.76 43.62 -64.19
C TYR A 789 4.05 43.82 -62.70
N HIS A 790 4.68 42.84 -62.04
CA HIS A 790 4.88 42.84 -60.59
C HIS A 790 6.16 42.05 -60.20
N PRO A 791 6.94 42.47 -59.19
CA PRO A 791 8.18 41.78 -58.78
C PRO A 791 7.98 40.33 -58.31
N ASN A 792 6.89 40.05 -57.58
CA ASN A 792 6.58 38.74 -57.00
C ASN A 792 5.65 37.87 -57.85
N ILE A 793 5.35 38.24 -59.10
CA ILE A 793 4.48 37.47 -60.01
C ILE A 793 5.18 37.29 -61.35
N ASN A 794 5.37 36.05 -61.78
CA ASN A 794 6.07 35.76 -63.05
C ASN A 794 5.13 35.80 -64.26
N SER A 795 5.69 35.60 -65.46
CA SER A 795 4.93 35.62 -66.74
C SER A 795 3.86 34.53 -66.86
N ASN A 796 3.97 33.43 -66.09
CA ASN A 796 2.98 32.36 -66.02
C ASN A 796 1.91 32.60 -64.94
N GLY A 797 1.99 33.74 -64.25
CA GLY A 797 1.06 34.13 -63.20
C GLY A 797 1.31 33.49 -61.84
N SER A 798 2.38 32.71 -61.67
CA SER A 798 2.73 32.13 -60.37
C SER A 798 3.09 33.23 -59.37
N ILE A 799 2.69 33.04 -58.12
CA ILE A 799 2.83 34.01 -57.04
C ILE A 799 3.91 33.54 -56.06
N CYS A 800 4.80 34.45 -55.66
CA CYS A 800 5.72 34.23 -54.56
C CYS A 800 5.18 34.89 -53.30
N LEU A 801 4.47 34.10 -52.51
CA LEU A 801 3.90 34.48 -51.23
C LEU A 801 4.21 33.35 -50.23
N ASP A 802 4.74 33.70 -49.08
CA ASP A 802 5.19 32.77 -48.04
C ASP A 802 4.06 31.90 -47.49
N ILE A 803 2.86 32.48 -47.32
CA ILE A 803 1.68 31.72 -46.88
C ILE A 803 1.26 30.64 -47.88
N LEU A 804 1.62 30.73 -49.17
CA LEU A 804 1.35 29.69 -50.17
C LEU A 804 2.48 28.64 -50.26
N ARG A 805 3.51 28.75 -49.41
CA ARG A 805 4.68 27.87 -49.35
C ARG A 805 4.95 27.47 -47.90
N ASP A 806 5.99 28.03 -47.29
CA ASP A 806 6.56 27.59 -46.03
C ASP A 806 5.78 28.10 -44.80
N GLN A 807 4.95 29.14 -44.95
CA GLN A 807 4.10 29.67 -43.88
C GLN A 807 2.63 29.24 -44.01
N TRP A 808 2.33 28.23 -44.83
CA TRP A 808 0.97 27.71 -44.89
C TRP A 808 0.55 27.07 -43.56
N SER A 809 -0.67 27.39 -43.12
CA SER A 809 -1.32 26.76 -41.97
C SER A 809 -2.73 26.32 -42.39
N PRO A 810 -3.21 25.13 -41.97
CA PRO A 810 -4.58 24.67 -42.26
C PRO A 810 -5.69 25.57 -41.70
N ALA A 811 -5.33 26.54 -40.83
CA ALA A 811 -6.23 27.57 -40.30
C ALA A 811 -6.33 28.83 -41.19
N LEU A 812 -5.56 28.90 -42.28
CA LEU A 812 -5.68 29.95 -43.29
C LEU A 812 -6.81 29.61 -44.26
N THR A 813 -7.74 30.55 -44.39
CA THR A 813 -8.88 30.48 -45.31
C THR A 813 -8.52 31.12 -46.66
N ILE A 814 -9.23 30.78 -47.73
CA ILE A 814 -9.09 31.48 -49.03
C ILE A 814 -9.33 32.99 -48.94
N SER A 815 -10.23 33.47 -48.08
CA SER A 815 -10.42 34.90 -47.83
C SER A 815 -9.11 35.60 -47.41
N LYS A 816 -8.42 35.04 -46.40
CA LYS A 816 -7.09 35.50 -45.97
C LYS A 816 -6.04 35.41 -47.08
N VAL A 817 -6.03 34.34 -47.87
CA VAL A 817 -5.10 34.19 -49.00
C VAL A 817 -5.29 35.34 -50.01
N LEU A 818 -6.53 35.64 -50.39
CA LEU A 818 -6.84 36.72 -51.32
C LEU A 818 -6.49 38.10 -50.74
N LEU A 819 -6.74 38.32 -49.46
CA LEU A 819 -6.33 39.55 -48.76
C LEU A 819 -4.81 39.73 -48.74
N SER A 820 -4.05 38.66 -48.49
CA SER A 820 -2.59 38.70 -48.54
C SER A 820 -2.07 38.99 -49.95
N ILE A 821 -2.72 38.46 -50.99
CA ILE A 821 -2.40 38.81 -52.39
C ILE A 821 -2.69 40.29 -52.65
N CYS A 822 -3.83 40.84 -52.18
CA CYS A 822 -4.13 42.27 -52.27
C CYS A 822 -3.10 43.14 -51.55
N SER A 823 -2.67 42.72 -50.36
CA SER A 823 -1.61 43.39 -49.60
C SER A 823 -0.30 43.41 -50.40
N MET A 824 0.08 42.27 -51.00
CA MET A 824 1.27 42.16 -51.84
C MET A 824 1.20 43.05 -53.09
N LEU A 825 0.03 43.21 -53.71
CA LEU A 825 -0.14 44.16 -54.83
C LEU A 825 0.03 45.62 -54.41
N THR A 826 -0.31 45.96 -53.17
CA THR A 826 -0.13 47.31 -52.62
C THR A 826 1.34 47.56 -52.27
N ASP A 827 1.97 46.61 -51.60
CA ASP A 827 3.37 46.66 -51.17
C ASP A 827 4.13 45.41 -51.64
N PRO A 828 4.69 45.43 -52.86
CA PRO A 828 5.51 44.35 -53.37
C PRO A 828 6.72 44.07 -52.46
N ASN A 829 7.12 42.81 -52.34
CA ASN A 829 8.34 42.43 -51.60
C ASN A 829 9.52 42.28 -52.57
N PRO A 830 10.38 43.30 -52.74
CA PRO A 830 11.45 43.24 -53.73
C PRO A 830 12.69 42.46 -53.23
N ASP A 831 12.69 41.94 -52.00
CA ASP A 831 13.77 41.12 -51.44
C ASP A 831 13.58 39.61 -51.70
N ASP A 832 12.34 39.16 -51.98
CA ASP A 832 12.03 37.80 -52.48
C ASP A 832 11.23 37.84 -53.80
N PRO A 833 11.79 38.39 -54.91
CA PRO A 833 11.07 38.52 -56.17
C PRO A 833 11.12 37.25 -57.01
N LEU A 834 10.04 36.98 -57.77
CA LEU A 834 10.09 36.00 -58.88
C LEU A 834 10.70 36.56 -60.14
N VAL A 835 10.67 37.89 -60.30
CA VAL A 835 11.20 38.60 -61.47
C VAL A 835 12.21 39.64 -60.99
N PRO A 836 13.49 39.25 -60.81
CA PRO A 836 14.53 40.12 -60.27
C PRO A 836 14.71 41.43 -61.06
N GLU A 837 14.46 41.41 -62.36
CA GLU A 837 14.56 42.59 -63.22
C GLU A 837 13.50 43.63 -62.84
N ILE A 838 12.27 43.20 -62.60
CA ILE A 838 11.17 44.09 -62.18
C ILE A 838 11.44 44.60 -60.76
N ALA A 839 11.95 43.74 -59.88
CA ALA A 839 12.33 44.11 -58.51
C ALA A 839 13.47 45.14 -58.48
N HIS A 840 14.45 45.01 -59.37
CA HIS A 840 15.53 45.98 -59.52
C HIS A 840 14.97 47.35 -59.91
N VAL A 841 14.12 47.40 -60.95
CA VAL A 841 13.46 48.66 -61.37
C VAL A 841 12.58 49.22 -60.24
N TYR A 842 11.86 48.38 -59.50
CA TYR A 842 11.09 48.79 -58.33
C TYR A 842 11.96 49.48 -57.26
N LYS A 843 13.16 48.95 -56.98
CA LYS A 843 14.10 49.51 -55.99
C LYS A 843 14.83 50.76 -56.50
N THR A 844 15.21 50.81 -57.77
CA THR A 844 16.08 51.88 -58.31
C THR A 844 15.33 53.03 -58.98
N ASP A 845 14.15 52.77 -59.54
CA ASP A 845 13.35 53.75 -60.30
C ASP A 845 11.84 53.47 -60.13
N ARG A 846 11.32 53.86 -58.96
CA ARG A 846 9.92 53.65 -58.56
C ARG A 846 8.93 54.29 -59.54
N ALA A 847 9.26 55.46 -60.08
CA ALA A 847 8.40 56.18 -61.02
C ALA A 847 8.24 55.43 -62.34
N ARG A 848 9.33 54.89 -62.89
CA ARG A 848 9.29 54.05 -64.09
C ARG A 848 8.57 52.73 -63.86
N TYR A 849 8.79 52.10 -62.70
CA TYR A 849 8.03 50.91 -62.30
C TYR A 849 6.53 51.19 -62.31
N GLU A 850 6.09 52.23 -61.61
CA GLU A 850 4.66 52.57 -61.50
C GLU A 850 4.05 52.95 -62.86
N ALA A 851 4.78 53.69 -63.70
CA ALA A 851 4.31 54.02 -65.05
C ALA A 851 4.07 52.76 -65.89
N THR A 852 5.01 51.82 -65.84
CA THR A 852 4.94 50.54 -66.57
C THR A 852 3.82 49.65 -66.02
N ALA A 853 3.71 49.53 -64.68
CA ALA A 853 2.65 48.76 -64.03
C ALA A 853 1.25 49.33 -64.32
N ARG A 854 1.08 50.67 -64.33
CA ARG A 854 -0.17 51.32 -64.74
C ARG A 854 -0.49 51.10 -66.21
N GLU A 855 0.51 51.05 -67.09
CA GLU A 855 0.32 50.73 -68.51
C GLU A 855 -0.13 49.29 -68.70
N TRP A 856 0.51 48.34 -68.02
CA TRP A 856 0.12 46.93 -68.05
C TRP A 856 -1.28 46.71 -67.49
N THR A 857 -1.62 47.39 -66.39
CA THR A 857 -2.97 47.37 -65.81
C THR A 857 -4.01 47.85 -66.83
N ARG A 858 -3.74 48.98 -67.52
CA ARG A 858 -4.60 49.50 -68.59
C ARG A 858 -4.65 48.66 -69.86
N LYS A 859 -3.73 47.71 -70.04
CA LYS A 859 -3.65 46.88 -71.25
C LYS A 859 -4.26 45.50 -71.05
N TYR A 860 -4.09 44.94 -69.85
CA TYR A 860 -4.41 43.54 -69.56
C TYR A 860 -5.49 43.38 -68.50
N ALA A 861 -5.74 44.39 -67.66
CA ALA A 861 -6.68 44.33 -66.53
C ALA A 861 -7.79 45.39 -66.61
N SER A 862 -7.82 46.25 -67.63
CA SER A 862 -8.97 47.09 -67.96
C SER A 862 -10.02 46.24 -68.69
N LYS A 863 -11.31 46.43 -68.34
CA LYS A 863 -12.45 45.70 -68.93
C LYS A 863 -12.33 45.41 -70.42
#